data_AF-A0A7K6NB69-F1
#
_entry.id   AF-A0A7K6NB69-F1
#
_cell.length_a   1.000
_cell.length_b   1.000
_cell.length_c   1.000
_cell.angle_alpha   90.00
_cell.angle_beta   90.00
_cell.angle_gamma   90.00
#
_symmetry.space_group_name_H-M   'P 1'
#
loop_
_entity.id
_entity.type
_entity.pdbx_description
1 polymer ?
#
loop_
_entity_poly.entity_id
_entity_poly.type
_entity_poly.pdbx_seq_one_letter_code
_entity_poly.pdbx_strand_id
1 'polypeptide(L)'
;KTIKSNVSATLVRVEYNGVILGDSPKTDVLPDGTANYNFVTSFECSPNGPNSLANIAQKPVLCTVMEVMQKDKKQKTTMTVPLGQAVVDLLPLLQGQCSFKVSAPLYAVLPSPLESLHPEAKGGLEVTVCTEEPLLSTAQLSNGNLLSVTLEAAYSIPEEFTPTGPSQNYMACLQVPAAGEKEFPLLFKNGILKLAGEKEPLPRPKKWSLANIMAPGALNMPNSFIVGGPYEDEDGELNKREDKELRIQAESTKRIVWDMEMRYYLDPAAVVTLKKRSAECQYWPVEVCRMTVDSASKGKTSKADKGDEDKQIFFHGVAYVNVLPLLCPGVKQIRGAFRVFSYRDSEVLEKTKCQHSVFRDLRTQLSLTKEGSWTSGISTPVSKTFPSKTHKEEKIGRRVRSRGAYCNTVALYRLSLPSCQQWLLDRMTLREQCLFLQQYAEAGTFLVMEIKLDKALVPKRLRKELTRQVKQMIPPRPLLPPRAEGAKKAVEDYHNHIMSVAVAVLSECHQLFGKQHPDGGAIDPQTLEERKRQLNFKLNNSGKYFAFKEQLKYAVVKIVREKYQKTTAFKTQKEFQEFLSELYVYLMDQMHIALNQLWFEEAASPVPVLRMTPEQLWLFAHEAEVNKDYKLASIYHQQRLSQDQHNIQHWLDYGAFHLLLEETTKAQECFWQALSLDLHHIQSLLLSGVVAVMLQHYKEAEIFFESACCLEPSSVIAWALSGLFYELQNNNTRAELAFREAKKLLQAQLTKERSIPLAAEGEGEKKQTSAASVRSQSSGPDESLSASHGNLALKNPDLGIVSCKEISSQFRKSVDLCFSLLCHLLGFTLYCWDSSVPSRVSAPALASEIKSLVLGLMDTCFLAAPSPVSGLGQPPCTIFMKTVEFLMKFNAIQFVHMALAHELLSFQGGPSCEYYLALAQTCLLKEDFSKCQECLCEAVRIEPMNPNVWAQKGHLCYLQRDFGEAKKCYERTIGFVEDAADMHFVYLRLGSICLEEKEFGQAKQTYLLACKNSASCLTWLGVGIACYRLEEMMEAEDALSEANTLNNTNAEVWGYLTLICLRGGRQLEAEQCYKYTVKLGLRDDALLREIRDTQQRLGFGNPAF
;
A
#
# COMPACT_ATOMS: atom_id res chain seq x y z
N LYS A 1 6.01 -82.10 -12.34
CA LYS A 1 6.31 -81.57 -10.99
C LYS A 1 5.74 -80.17 -10.93
N THR A 2 4.69 -79.96 -10.13
CA THR A 2 3.91 -78.72 -10.10
C THR A 2 4.65 -77.62 -9.33
N ILE A 3 4.84 -76.48 -9.96
CA ILE A 3 5.17 -75.23 -9.25
C ILE A 3 3.90 -74.84 -8.49
N LYS A 4 3.96 -74.86 -7.16
CA LYS A 4 2.91 -74.22 -6.35
C LYS A 4 3.03 -72.72 -6.56
N SER A 5 2.05 -72.11 -7.22
CA SER A 5 1.81 -70.68 -7.04
C SER A 5 1.40 -70.49 -5.58
N ASN A 6 2.25 -69.81 -4.80
CA ASN A 6 1.87 -69.36 -3.47
C ASN A 6 0.86 -68.22 -3.62
N VAL A 7 -0.42 -68.57 -3.73
CA VAL A 7 -1.52 -67.63 -3.54
C VAL A 7 -1.52 -67.27 -2.06
N SER A 8 -1.05 -66.06 -1.74
CA SER A 8 -1.16 -65.50 -0.40
C SER A 8 -2.59 -65.01 -0.19
N ALA A 9 -3.21 -65.48 0.90
CA ALA A 9 -4.52 -65.00 1.31
C ALA A 9 -4.33 -63.83 2.27
N THR A 10 -4.92 -62.68 1.96
CA THR A 10 -4.82 -61.45 2.77
C THR A 10 -6.16 -61.10 3.40
N LEU A 11 -6.13 -60.27 4.44
CA LEU A 11 -7.32 -59.61 5.00
C LEU A 11 -6.96 -58.20 5.47
N VAL A 12 -7.96 -57.31 5.52
CA VAL A 12 -7.82 -55.94 6.01
C VAL A 12 -8.46 -55.82 7.39
N ARG A 13 -7.70 -55.37 8.38
CA ARG A 13 -8.20 -54.92 9.68
C ARG A 13 -8.37 -53.41 9.68
N VAL A 14 -9.53 -52.93 10.08
CA VAL A 14 -9.81 -51.49 10.23
C VAL A 14 -9.87 -51.14 11.71
N GLU A 15 -9.11 -50.13 12.11
CA GLU A 15 -9.04 -49.60 13.47
C GLU A 15 -9.28 -48.09 13.47
N TYR A 16 -10.05 -47.61 14.46
CA TYR A 16 -10.22 -46.19 14.72
C TYR A 16 -10.13 -45.91 16.21
N ASN A 17 -9.40 -44.87 16.60
CA ASN A 17 -9.32 -44.39 17.99
C ASN A 17 -8.90 -45.46 19.02
N GLY A 18 -8.06 -46.43 18.63
CA GLY A 18 -7.61 -47.55 19.47
C GLY A 18 -8.59 -48.73 19.56
N VAL A 19 -9.68 -48.70 18.78
CA VAL A 19 -10.71 -49.74 18.74
C VAL A 19 -10.74 -50.39 17.36
N ILE A 20 -10.63 -51.73 17.32
CA ILE A 20 -10.77 -52.50 16.09
C ILE A 20 -12.25 -52.49 15.67
N LEU A 21 -12.55 -51.92 14.51
CA LEU A 21 -13.90 -51.83 13.94
C LEU A 21 -14.30 -53.11 13.20
N GLY A 22 -13.32 -53.90 12.77
CA GLY A 22 -13.55 -55.24 12.20
C GLY A 22 -12.43 -55.71 11.28
N ASP A 23 -12.50 -56.99 10.93
CA ASP A 23 -11.61 -57.67 9.98
C ASP A 23 -12.42 -58.09 8.74
N SER A 24 -11.85 -57.89 7.55
CA SER A 24 -12.45 -58.35 6.29
C SER A 24 -12.51 -59.88 6.20
N PRO A 25 -13.37 -60.45 5.33
CA PRO A 25 -13.17 -61.82 4.88
C PRO A 25 -11.76 -61.98 4.28
N LYS A 26 -11.27 -63.22 4.32
CA LYS A 26 -9.99 -63.59 3.70
C LYS A 26 -10.18 -63.63 2.19
N THR A 27 -9.32 -62.92 1.48
CA THR A 27 -9.35 -62.80 0.02
C THR A 27 -8.03 -63.29 -0.54
N ASP A 28 -8.09 -64.13 -1.57
CA ASP A 28 -6.91 -64.56 -2.32
C ASP A 28 -6.43 -63.42 -3.23
N VAL A 29 -5.13 -63.10 -3.18
CA VAL A 29 -4.55 -62.08 -4.06
C VAL A 29 -4.46 -62.61 -5.50
N LEU A 30 -4.97 -61.82 -6.45
CA LEU A 30 -4.96 -62.17 -7.88
C LEU A 30 -3.54 -62.12 -8.48
N PRO A 31 -3.28 -62.79 -9.61
CA PRO A 31 -1.96 -62.81 -10.24
C PRO A 31 -1.42 -61.45 -10.70
N ASP A 32 -2.29 -60.44 -10.80
CA ASP A 32 -1.95 -59.04 -11.09
C ASP A 32 -1.58 -58.22 -9.83
N GLY A 33 -1.61 -58.83 -8.65
CA GLY A 33 -1.35 -58.19 -7.36
C GLY A 33 -2.54 -57.49 -6.73
N THR A 34 -3.73 -57.55 -7.34
CA THR A 34 -4.95 -56.92 -6.82
C THR A 34 -5.75 -57.84 -5.89
N ALA A 35 -6.49 -57.26 -4.95
CA ALA A 35 -7.41 -57.98 -4.08
C ALA A 35 -8.61 -57.08 -3.75
N ASN A 36 -9.84 -57.57 -3.99
CA ASN A 36 -11.06 -56.88 -3.59
C ASN A 36 -11.66 -57.53 -2.34
N TYR A 37 -11.61 -56.80 -1.23
CA TYR A 37 -12.07 -57.27 0.08
C TYR A 37 -13.59 -57.11 0.30
N ASN A 38 -14.29 -56.27 -0.49
CA ASN A 38 -15.72 -55.93 -0.35
C ASN A 38 -16.19 -55.76 1.11
N PHE A 39 -15.37 -55.11 1.93
CA PHE A 39 -15.59 -54.99 3.38
C PHE A 39 -16.13 -53.61 3.74
N VAL A 40 -17.15 -53.60 4.60
CA VAL A 40 -17.79 -52.38 5.13
C VAL A 40 -17.83 -52.50 6.65
N THR A 41 -17.44 -51.42 7.33
CA THR A 41 -17.60 -51.25 8.78
C THR A 41 -17.95 -49.79 9.08
N SER A 42 -18.50 -49.53 10.25
CA SER A 42 -19.01 -48.23 10.68
C SER A 42 -18.75 -48.00 12.17
N PHE A 43 -18.69 -46.75 12.58
CA PHE A 43 -18.65 -46.34 13.98
C PHE A 43 -19.55 -45.12 14.19
N GLU A 44 -20.17 -45.03 15.36
CA GLU A 44 -20.97 -43.86 15.72
C GLU A 44 -20.06 -42.67 16.09
N CYS A 45 -20.40 -41.49 15.56
CA CYS A 45 -19.87 -40.20 16.00
C CYS A 45 -20.92 -39.51 16.87
N SER A 46 -20.54 -39.09 18.09
CA SER A 46 -21.42 -38.29 18.94
C SER A 46 -20.62 -37.30 19.80
N PRO A 47 -21.17 -36.11 20.14
CA PRO A 47 -20.42 -35.05 20.82
C PRO A 47 -19.85 -35.49 22.18
N ASN A 48 -20.61 -36.31 22.92
CA ASN A 48 -20.27 -36.82 24.25
C ASN A 48 -19.75 -38.27 24.23
N GLY A 49 -19.63 -38.88 23.05
CA GLY A 49 -19.18 -40.26 22.88
C GLY A 49 -17.66 -40.40 22.77
N PRO A 50 -17.15 -41.64 22.62
CA PRO A 50 -15.73 -41.89 22.43
C PRO A 50 -15.19 -41.25 21.14
N ASN A 51 -16.04 -41.02 20.14
CA ASN A 51 -15.68 -40.50 18.82
C ASN A 51 -16.34 -39.11 18.60
N SER A 52 -15.83 -38.10 19.28
CA SER A 52 -16.27 -36.71 19.12
C SER A 52 -15.65 -36.05 17.87
N LEU A 53 -16.17 -34.88 17.47
CA LEU A 53 -15.63 -34.08 16.36
C LEU A 53 -14.12 -33.76 16.53
N ALA A 54 -13.64 -33.62 17.76
CA ALA A 54 -12.22 -33.43 18.05
C ALA A 54 -11.38 -34.68 17.72
N ASN A 55 -11.92 -35.89 17.95
CA ASN A 55 -11.27 -37.13 17.54
C ASN A 55 -11.29 -37.29 16.01
N ILE A 56 -12.35 -36.88 15.33
CA ILE A 56 -12.41 -36.89 13.85
C ILE A 56 -11.37 -35.93 13.24
N ALA A 57 -11.13 -34.77 13.85
CA ALA A 57 -10.11 -33.84 13.40
C ALA A 57 -8.67 -34.36 13.62
N GLN A 58 -8.41 -35.08 14.73
CA GLN A 58 -7.05 -35.40 15.19
C GLN A 58 -6.59 -36.83 14.88
N LYS A 59 -7.51 -37.76 14.62
CA LYS A 59 -7.21 -39.19 14.46
C LYS A 59 -7.71 -39.69 13.11
N PRO A 60 -6.84 -40.31 12.29
CA PRO A 60 -7.24 -40.97 11.06
C PRO A 60 -7.80 -42.38 11.36
N VAL A 61 -8.36 -43.01 10.33
CA VAL A 61 -8.66 -44.46 10.33
C VAL A 61 -7.41 -45.21 9.87
N LEU A 62 -7.06 -46.27 10.58
CA LEU A 62 -5.92 -47.14 10.26
C LEU A 62 -6.43 -48.42 9.59
N CYS A 63 -5.95 -48.70 8.37
CA CYS A 63 -6.27 -49.90 7.61
C CYS A 63 -5.01 -50.76 7.49
N THR A 64 -4.99 -51.92 8.16
CA THR A 64 -3.83 -52.81 8.22
C THR A 64 -4.07 -54.07 7.38
N VAL A 65 -3.30 -54.25 6.32
CA VAL A 65 -3.32 -55.45 5.47
C VAL A 65 -2.47 -56.52 6.14
N MET A 66 -3.03 -57.70 6.38
CA MET A 66 -2.36 -58.84 7.00
C MET A 66 -2.39 -60.06 6.10
N GLU A 67 -1.27 -60.78 6.01
CA GLU A 67 -1.17 -62.10 5.39
C GLU A 67 -1.65 -63.18 6.34
N VAL A 68 -2.39 -64.17 5.82
CA VAL A 68 -2.88 -65.32 6.57
C VAL A 68 -2.02 -66.55 6.26
N MET A 69 -1.17 -66.93 7.21
CA MET A 69 -0.36 -68.14 7.09
C MET A 69 -1.24 -69.40 7.16
N GLN A 70 -0.90 -70.43 6.36
CA GLN A 70 -1.60 -71.70 6.37
C GLN A 70 -1.36 -72.47 7.69
N LYS A 71 -2.39 -73.16 8.19
CA LYS A 71 -2.34 -73.88 9.46
C LYS A 71 -1.43 -75.11 9.39
N ASP A 72 -0.40 -75.13 10.23
CA ASP A 72 0.21 -76.38 10.67
C ASP A 72 -0.72 -77.13 11.64
N LYS A 73 -0.74 -78.47 11.55
CA LYS A 73 -1.72 -79.36 12.20
C LYS A 73 -1.67 -79.40 13.75
N LYS A 74 -0.92 -78.51 14.42
CA LYS A 74 -0.76 -78.48 15.88
C LYS A 74 -1.19 -77.17 16.58
N GLN A 75 -1.58 -76.10 15.86
CA GLN A 75 -2.03 -74.84 16.47
C GLN A 75 -3.52 -74.54 16.20
N LYS A 76 -4.25 -74.10 17.25
CA LYS A 76 -5.69 -73.79 17.15
C LYS A 76 -5.98 -72.43 16.51
N THR A 77 -5.09 -71.46 16.66
CA THR A 77 -5.19 -70.09 16.13
C THR A 77 -4.49 -69.96 14.77
N THR A 78 -5.08 -69.21 13.83
CA THR A 78 -4.38 -68.84 12.58
C THR A 78 -3.40 -67.71 12.86
N MET A 79 -2.13 -67.90 12.49
CA MET A 79 -1.11 -66.87 12.57
C MET A 79 -1.28 -65.89 11.40
N THR A 80 -1.42 -64.59 11.71
CA THR A 80 -1.52 -63.50 10.74
C THR A 80 -0.33 -62.57 10.89
N VAL A 81 0.28 -62.17 9.79
CA VAL A 81 1.46 -61.28 9.76
C VAL A 81 1.07 -59.96 9.12
N PRO A 82 1.30 -58.78 9.75
CA PRO A 82 1.03 -57.50 9.12
C PRO A 82 1.99 -57.27 7.94
N LEU A 83 1.45 -57.03 6.76
CA LEU A 83 2.22 -56.71 5.55
C LEU A 83 2.42 -55.20 5.42
N GLY A 84 1.34 -54.44 5.63
CA GLY A 84 1.36 -52.99 5.45
C GLY A 84 0.20 -52.28 6.12
N GLN A 85 0.36 -50.99 6.33
CA GLN A 85 -0.63 -50.12 6.97
C GLN A 85 -0.86 -48.88 6.11
N ALA A 86 -2.13 -48.58 5.86
CA ALA A 86 -2.62 -47.41 5.15
C ALA A 86 -3.43 -46.53 6.11
N VAL A 87 -3.49 -45.23 5.83
CA VAL A 87 -4.08 -44.23 6.73
C VAL A 87 -5.07 -43.38 5.95
N VAL A 88 -6.29 -43.25 6.47
CA VAL A 88 -7.37 -42.47 5.84
C VAL A 88 -7.71 -41.29 6.74
N ASP A 89 -7.49 -40.09 6.21
CA ASP A 89 -7.82 -38.82 6.85
C ASP A 89 -9.34 -38.56 6.76
N LEU A 90 -9.98 -38.26 7.89
CA LEU A 90 -11.42 -37.97 7.97
C LEU A 90 -11.76 -36.49 7.81
N LEU A 91 -10.76 -35.62 7.61
CA LEU A 91 -10.95 -34.18 7.45
C LEU A 91 -12.02 -33.77 6.42
N PRO A 92 -12.20 -34.43 5.26
CA PRO A 92 -13.22 -34.04 4.29
C PRO A 92 -14.66 -34.04 4.84
N LEU A 93 -14.97 -34.87 5.85
CA LEU A 93 -16.27 -34.88 6.51
C LEU A 93 -16.52 -33.58 7.30
N LEU A 94 -15.49 -33.04 7.96
CA LEU A 94 -15.55 -31.76 8.67
C LEU A 94 -15.54 -30.55 7.72
N GLN A 95 -15.22 -30.76 6.44
CA GLN A 95 -15.38 -29.77 5.37
C GLN A 95 -16.78 -29.83 4.72
N GLY A 96 -17.66 -30.72 5.19
CA GLY A 96 -19.05 -30.85 4.73
C GLY A 96 -19.28 -31.88 3.63
N GLN A 97 -18.29 -32.71 3.27
CA GLN A 97 -18.49 -33.81 2.34
C GLN A 97 -19.20 -34.99 3.05
N CYS A 98 -20.25 -35.54 2.44
CA CYS A 98 -20.94 -36.73 2.97
C CYS A 98 -20.36 -38.05 2.43
N SER A 99 -19.60 -38.02 1.34
CA SER A 99 -18.90 -39.19 0.81
C SER A 99 -17.68 -38.78 0.01
N PHE A 100 -16.58 -39.51 0.17
CA PHE A 100 -15.34 -39.32 -0.59
C PHE A 100 -14.60 -40.65 -0.78
N LYS A 101 -13.79 -40.70 -1.85
CA LYS A 101 -12.98 -41.86 -2.23
C LYS A 101 -11.50 -41.50 -2.14
N VAL A 102 -10.69 -42.31 -1.46
CA VAL A 102 -9.26 -42.10 -1.25
C VAL A 102 -8.48 -43.34 -1.66
N SER A 103 -7.44 -43.15 -2.47
CA SER A 103 -6.40 -44.15 -2.69
C SER A 103 -5.29 -43.92 -1.67
N ALA A 104 -5.34 -44.63 -0.55
CA ALA A 104 -4.40 -44.46 0.56
C ALA A 104 -3.12 -45.27 0.29
N PRO A 105 -1.91 -44.67 0.37
CA PRO A 105 -0.66 -45.41 0.19
C PRO A 105 -0.49 -46.49 1.27
N LEU A 106 -0.04 -47.67 0.87
CA LEU A 106 0.20 -48.81 1.77
C LEU A 106 1.68 -48.87 2.14
N TYR A 107 2.00 -48.51 3.39
CA TYR A 107 3.36 -48.51 3.92
C TYR A 107 3.70 -49.88 4.52
N ALA A 108 4.86 -50.44 4.19
CA ALA A 108 5.28 -51.75 4.69
C ALA A 108 5.53 -51.74 6.21
N VAL A 109 5.14 -52.83 6.90
CA VAL A 109 5.47 -53.06 8.31
C VAL A 109 6.78 -53.84 8.40
N LEU A 110 7.79 -53.27 9.06
CA LEU A 110 9.13 -53.88 9.18
C LEU A 110 9.13 -55.03 10.21
N PRO A 111 9.68 -56.22 9.91
CA PRO A 111 9.72 -57.35 10.83
C PRO A 111 10.85 -57.27 11.88
N SER A 112 11.80 -56.34 11.77
CA SER A 112 12.92 -56.17 12.69
C SER A 112 13.44 -54.71 12.70
N PRO A 113 13.95 -54.16 13.82
CA PRO A 113 14.37 -52.75 13.91
C PRO A 113 15.68 -52.36 13.20
N LEU A 114 16.35 -53.29 12.51
CA LEU A 114 17.77 -53.17 12.13
C LEU A 114 18.06 -53.14 10.61
N GLU A 115 17.04 -53.13 9.74
CA GLU A 115 17.22 -52.98 8.29
C GLU A 115 16.78 -51.59 7.81
N SER A 116 17.75 -50.76 7.44
CA SER A 116 17.54 -49.42 6.89
C SER A 116 17.43 -49.44 5.36
N LEU A 117 16.21 -49.50 4.84
CA LEU A 117 15.89 -49.18 3.44
C LEU A 117 14.67 -48.24 3.38
N HIS A 118 14.67 -47.33 2.41
CA HIS A 118 13.68 -46.25 2.32
C HIS A 118 12.22 -46.77 2.32
N PRO A 119 11.33 -46.23 3.19
CA PRO A 119 9.95 -46.69 3.31
C PRO A 119 9.04 -46.05 2.24
N GLU A 120 9.35 -46.27 0.97
CA GLU A 120 8.45 -45.92 -0.13
C GLU A 120 7.24 -46.89 -0.17
N ALA A 121 6.05 -46.35 -0.41
CA ALA A 121 4.83 -47.13 -0.50
C ALA A 121 4.83 -47.97 -1.78
N LYS A 122 4.75 -49.30 -1.64
CA LYS A 122 4.84 -50.25 -2.78
C LYS A 122 3.48 -50.60 -3.40
N GLY A 123 2.41 -49.98 -2.93
CA GLY A 123 1.03 -50.18 -3.38
C GLY A 123 0.07 -49.21 -2.68
N GLY A 124 -1.23 -49.33 -2.98
CA GLY A 124 -2.27 -48.49 -2.39
C GLY A 124 -3.54 -49.29 -2.08
N LEU A 125 -4.31 -48.80 -1.10
CA LEU A 125 -5.62 -49.32 -0.71
C LEU A 125 -6.68 -48.27 -1.05
N GLU A 126 -7.63 -48.65 -1.91
CA GLU A 126 -8.76 -47.77 -2.23
C GLU A 126 -9.85 -47.92 -1.16
N VAL A 127 -10.18 -46.81 -0.48
CA VAL A 127 -11.17 -46.74 0.60
C VAL A 127 -12.21 -45.69 0.25
N THR A 128 -13.48 -46.02 0.43
CA THR A 128 -14.60 -45.07 0.34
C THR A 128 -15.13 -44.83 1.75
N VAL A 129 -15.25 -43.56 2.13
CA VAL A 129 -15.83 -43.14 3.41
C VAL A 129 -17.13 -42.40 3.12
N CYS A 130 -18.19 -42.71 3.86
CA CYS A 130 -19.49 -42.04 3.70
C CYS A 130 -20.23 -41.87 5.04
N THR A 131 -21.11 -40.89 5.08
CA THR A 131 -22.06 -40.58 6.16
C THR A 131 -23.44 -40.33 5.57
N GLU A 132 -24.51 -40.70 6.28
CA GLU A 132 -25.89 -40.51 5.78
C GLU A 132 -26.28 -39.02 5.70
N GLU A 133 -25.83 -38.23 6.68
CA GLU A 133 -25.99 -36.77 6.73
C GLU A 133 -24.63 -36.07 6.92
N PRO A 134 -24.52 -34.75 6.64
CA PRO A 134 -23.31 -33.99 6.95
C PRO A 134 -23.05 -33.93 8.47
N LEU A 135 -21.80 -34.14 8.91
CA LEU A 135 -21.43 -34.07 10.33
C LEU A 135 -21.63 -32.68 10.97
N LEU A 136 -21.77 -31.64 10.16
CA LEU A 136 -21.93 -30.24 10.57
C LEU A 136 -23.08 -29.60 9.79
N SER A 137 -23.96 -28.89 10.49
CA SER A 137 -25.02 -28.10 9.86
C SER A 137 -24.47 -26.97 8.97
N THR A 138 -25.27 -26.46 8.04
CA THR A 138 -24.88 -25.35 7.16
C THR A 138 -24.43 -24.09 7.91
N ALA A 139 -25.05 -23.79 9.06
CA ALA A 139 -24.65 -22.67 9.93
C ALA A 139 -23.34 -22.93 10.69
N GLN A 140 -23.07 -24.17 11.08
CA GLN A 140 -21.78 -24.59 11.66
C GLN A 140 -20.68 -24.54 10.59
N LEU A 141 -20.96 -25.04 9.38
CA LEU A 141 -20.04 -24.95 8.25
C LEU A 141 -19.81 -23.51 7.80
N SER A 142 -20.77 -22.58 7.88
CA SER A 142 -20.56 -21.18 7.49
C SER A 142 -19.78 -20.40 8.54
N ASN A 143 -20.16 -20.52 9.82
CA ASN A 143 -19.71 -19.64 10.90
C ASN A 143 -18.64 -20.27 11.82
N GLY A 144 -18.46 -21.59 11.77
CA GLY A 144 -17.35 -22.30 12.38
C GLY A 144 -16.07 -22.23 11.55
N ASN A 145 -14.98 -22.71 12.13
CA ASN A 145 -13.64 -22.65 11.54
C ASN A 145 -12.82 -23.89 11.90
N LEU A 146 -11.88 -24.26 11.05
CA LEU A 146 -10.94 -25.34 11.34
C LEU A 146 -9.58 -24.74 11.72
N LEU A 147 -9.16 -24.98 12.95
CA LEU A 147 -7.84 -24.63 13.48
C LEU A 147 -6.87 -25.80 13.26
N SER A 148 -5.69 -25.51 12.75
CA SER A 148 -4.57 -26.45 12.64
C SER A 148 -3.33 -25.81 13.27
N VAL A 149 -2.75 -26.45 14.28
CA VAL A 149 -1.52 -26.00 14.93
C VAL A 149 -0.41 -27.00 14.64
N THR A 150 0.65 -26.56 13.98
CA THR A 150 1.83 -27.38 13.69
C THR A 150 2.97 -26.96 14.59
N LEU A 151 3.49 -27.89 15.38
CA LEU A 151 4.72 -27.72 16.14
C LEU A 151 5.86 -28.37 15.36
N GLU A 152 6.79 -27.55 14.87
CA GLU A 152 7.94 -28.04 14.10
C GLU A 152 9.02 -28.56 15.05
N ALA A 153 9.74 -27.64 15.70
CA ALA A 153 10.89 -27.95 16.54
C ALA A 153 11.18 -26.85 17.58
N ALA A 154 11.86 -27.24 18.66
CA ALA A 154 12.53 -26.33 19.59
C ALA A 154 14.05 -26.39 19.34
N TYR A 155 14.68 -25.23 19.24
CA TYR A 155 16.09 -25.04 18.87
C TYR A 155 16.88 -24.44 20.02
N SER A 156 18.21 -24.58 19.99
CA SER A 156 19.14 -24.01 20.98
C SER A 156 18.74 -24.35 22.42
N ILE A 157 18.63 -25.64 22.69
CA ILE A 157 18.08 -26.18 23.94
C ILE A 157 19.19 -26.28 25.00
N PRO A 158 18.92 -26.03 26.30
CA PRO A 158 19.91 -26.16 27.37
C PRO A 158 20.57 -27.55 27.42
N GLU A 159 21.85 -27.62 27.76
CA GLU A 159 22.62 -28.87 27.69
C GLU A 159 22.06 -30.00 28.58
N GLU A 160 21.43 -29.62 29.69
CA GLU A 160 20.80 -30.50 30.67
C GLU A 160 19.55 -31.24 30.15
N PHE A 161 19.06 -30.87 28.97
CA PHE A 161 18.07 -31.69 28.23
C PHE A 161 18.67 -32.96 27.66
N THR A 162 20.00 -33.10 27.56
CA THR A 162 20.58 -34.37 27.10
C THR A 162 20.27 -35.52 28.07
N PRO A 163 19.87 -36.71 27.59
CA PRO A 163 19.33 -37.76 28.43
C PRO A 163 20.43 -38.48 29.23
N THR A 164 20.55 -38.13 30.51
CA THR A 164 21.35 -38.83 31.53
C THR A 164 20.49 -39.79 32.37
N GLY A 165 19.62 -40.58 31.73
CA GLY A 165 18.68 -41.46 32.43
C GLY A 165 17.68 -42.20 31.52
N PRO A 166 16.60 -42.77 32.10
CA PRO A 166 15.58 -43.52 31.35
C PRO A 166 14.85 -42.64 30.31
N SER A 167 14.16 -43.29 29.36
CA SER A 167 13.47 -42.64 28.23
C SER A 167 12.66 -41.41 28.64
N GLN A 168 13.13 -40.23 28.23
CA GLN A 168 12.52 -38.94 28.54
C GLN A 168 11.48 -38.57 27.46
N ASN A 169 10.39 -37.94 27.87
CA ASN A 169 9.37 -37.44 26.95
C ASN A 169 9.33 -35.90 26.97
N TYR A 170 9.66 -35.29 25.83
CA TYR A 170 9.51 -33.85 25.64
C TYR A 170 8.11 -33.56 25.11
N MET A 171 7.38 -32.75 25.85
CA MET A 171 5.99 -32.41 25.56
C MET A 171 5.80 -30.91 25.45
N ALA A 172 4.86 -30.50 24.61
CA ALA A 172 4.40 -29.11 24.53
C ALA A 172 2.87 -29.09 24.51
N CYS A 173 2.24 -28.03 25.02
CA CYS A 173 0.79 -27.90 24.99
C CYS A 173 0.32 -26.44 24.95
N LEU A 174 -0.93 -26.26 24.49
CA LEU A 174 -1.64 -24.99 24.50
C LEU A 174 -3.15 -25.25 24.64
N GLN A 175 -3.90 -24.32 25.20
CA GLN A 175 -5.35 -24.43 25.37
C GLN A 175 -6.09 -23.70 24.25
N VAL A 176 -7.08 -24.35 23.63
CA VAL A 176 -7.97 -23.75 22.62
C VAL A 176 -9.39 -23.52 23.15
N PRO A 177 -10.05 -22.41 22.78
CA PRO A 177 -11.46 -22.18 23.11
C PRO A 177 -12.35 -23.30 22.55
N ALA A 178 -13.37 -23.67 23.33
CA ALA A 178 -14.34 -24.70 22.99
C ALA A 178 -15.77 -24.24 23.35
N ALA A 179 -16.79 -24.96 22.90
CA ALA A 179 -18.20 -24.75 23.27
C ALA A 179 -18.44 -25.04 24.77
N GLY A 180 -18.15 -24.08 25.65
CA GLY A 180 -18.40 -24.15 27.09
C GLY A 180 -17.42 -23.30 27.91
N GLU A 181 -17.42 -23.48 29.24
CA GLU A 181 -16.51 -22.78 30.15
C GLU A 181 -15.11 -23.43 30.27
N LYS A 182 -14.91 -24.64 29.71
CA LYS A 182 -13.64 -25.37 29.81
C LYS A 182 -12.89 -25.35 28.47
N GLU A 183 -11.67 -24.83 28.50
CA GLU A 183 -10.77 -24.82 27.34
C GLU A 183 -10.25 -26.24 27.05
N PHE A 184 -9.98 -26.53 25.77
CA PHE A 184 -9.53 -27.84 25.30
C PHE A 184 -8.01 -27.84 25.11
N PRO A 185 -7.22 -28.72 25.76
CA PRO A 185 -5.77 -28.75 25.59
C PRO A 185 -5.35 -29.52 24.33
N LEU A 186 -4.58 -28.86 23.44
CA LEU A 186 -3.79 -29.54 22.41
C LEU A 186 -2.45 -29.94 23.01
N LEU A 187 -2.07 -31.21 22.87
CA LEU A 187 -0.90 -31.80 23.55
C LEU A 187 -0.01 -32.55 22.56
N PHE A 188 1.17 -31.99 22.33
CA PHE A 188 2.25 -32.57 21.53
C PHE A 188 3.13 -33.44 22.42
N LYS A 189 3.41 -34.67 21.99
CA LYS A 189 4.15 -35.68 22.76
C LYS A 189 5.29 -36.26 21.94
N ASN A 190 6.22 -36.94 22.60
CA ASN A 190 7.26 -37.76 21.98
C ASN A 190 8.17 -36.97 21.03
N GLY A 191 8.58 -35.76 21.44
CA GLY A 191 9.57 -34.99 20.70
C GLY A 191 10.89 -35.76 20.56
N ILE A 192 11.50 -35.71 19.38
CA ILE A 192 12.73 -36.45 19.06
C ILE A 192 13.92 -35.51 19.22
N LEU A 193 14.82 -35.81 20.16
CA LEU A 193 16.09 -35.07 20.30
C LEU A 193 17.04 -35.44 19.16
N LYS A 194 17.43 -34.45 18.35
CA LYS A 194 18.47 -34.56 17.33
C LYS A 194 19.76 -33.91 17.78
N LEU A 195 20.87 -34.55 17.41
CA LEU A 195 22.22 -34.08 17.71
C LEU A 195 22.69 -33.05 16.67
N ALA A 196 23.76 -32.35 17.02
CA ALA A 196 24.33 -31.25 16.23
C ALA A 196 24.71 -31.68 14.80
N GLY A 197 24.44 -30.81 13.81
CA GLY A 197 24.87 -30.96 12.42
C GLY A 197 23.85 -31.56 11.43
N GLU A 198 22.77 -32.19 11.88
CA GLU A 198 21.74 -32.72 10.98
C GLU A 198 20.81 -31.61 10.45
N LYS A 199 21.04 -31.08 9.24
CA LYS A 199 20.03 -30.27 8.55
C LYS A 199 18.90 -31.15 8.03
N GLU A 200 17.65 -30.75 8.28
CA GLU A 200 16.48 -31.44 7.75
C GLU A 200 16.17 -30.96 6.33
N PRO A 201 15.89 -31.88 5.38
CA PRO A 201 15.42 -31.49 4.06
C PRO A 201 14.06 -30.82 4.16
N LEU A 202 13.85 -29.80 3.33
CA LEU A 202 12.56 -29.16 3.08
C LEU A 202 12.20 -29.37 1.60
N PRO A 203 10.93 -29.69 1.27
CA PRO A 203 9.81 -29.92 2.19
C PRO A 203 9.90 -31.26 2.94
N ARG A 204 9.32 -31.35 4.14
CA ARG A 204 9.18 -32.59 4.93
C ARG A 204 7.73 -32.80 5.40
N PRO A 205 7.23 -34.05 5.54
CA PRO A 205 5.84 -34.30 5.89
C PRO A 205 5.52 -33.94 7.36
N LYS A 206 4.31 -33.45 7.60
CA LYS A 206 3.75 -33.31 8.95
C LYS A 206 3.30 -34.68 9.48
N LYS A 207 3.24 -34.86 10.80
CA LYS A 207 3.00 -36.16 11.46
C LYS A 207 1.75 -36.16 12.34
N TRP A 208 1.09 -37.31 12.43
CA TRP A 208 -0.01 -37.59 13.35
C TRP A 208 0.49 -37.78 14.79
N SER A 209 -0.30 -37.37 15.79
CA SER A 209 -0.04 -37.59 17.22
C SER A 209 -0.46 -39.00 17.68
N LEU A 210 0.01 -40.05 17.02
CA LEU A 210 -0.39 -41.45 17.29
C LEU A 210 0.76 -42.26 17.92
N ALA A 211 0.43 -43.08 18.92
CA ALA A 211 1.39 -43.93 19.64
C ALA A 211 1.46 -45.38 19.12
N ASN A 212 0.43 -45.84 18.39
CA ASN A 212 0.21 -47.26 18.08
C ASN A 212 0.33 -47.58 16.57
N ILE A 213 1.16 -46.85 15.82
CA ILE A 213 1.35 -47.10 14.38
C ILE A 213 2.38 -48.23 14.16
N MET A 214 2.08 -49.15 13.24
CA MET A 214 2.91 -50.33 12.94
C MET A 214 3.93 -50.06 11.82
N ALA A 215 3.61 -49.19 10.87
CA ALA A 215 4.50 -48.79 9.77
C ALA A 215 4.98 -47.34 9.95
N PRO A 216 6.28 -47.05 10.11
CA PRO A 216 6.76 -45.69 10.34
C PRO A 216 6.33 -44.67 9.26
N GLY A 217 6.20 -45.09 8.00
CA GLY A 217 5.70 -44.23 6.92
C GLY A 217 4.25 -43.74 7.10
N ALA A 218 3.42 -44.51 7.81
CA ALA A 218 2.03 -44.19 8.13
C ALA A 218 1.87 -43.10 9.21
N LEU A 219 2.95 -42.67 9.88
CA LEU A 219 2.92 -41.51 10.78
C LEU A 219 2.74 -40.19 10.02
N ASN A 220 3.05 -40.16 8.71
CA ASN A 220 2.97 -38.95 7.90
C ASN A 220 1.53 -38.62 7.49
N MET A 221 1.17 -37.35 7.56
CA MET A 221 -0.11 -36.84 7.09
C MET A 221 -0.11 -36.74 5.55
N PRO A 222 -1.08 -37.36 4.84
CA PRO A 222 -1.18 -37.23 3.39
C PRO A 222 -1.30 -35.77 2.96
N ASN A 223 -0.52 -35.38 1.94
CA ASN A 223 -0.54 -34.04 1.33
C ASN A 223 -0.30 -32.85 2.28
N SER A 224 0.26 -33.07 3.48
CA SER A 224 0.57 -32.02 4.45
C SER A 224 2.07 -31.96 4.74
N PHE A 225 2.70 -30.83 4.42
CA PHE A 225 4.15 -30.66 4.46
C PHE A 225 4.56 -29.35 5.15
N ILE A 226 5.72 -29.37 5.79
CA ILE A 226 6.47 -28.20 6.21
C ILE A 226 7.35 -27.81 5.02
N VAL A 227 7.05 -26.66 4.41
CA VAL A 227 7.72 -26.19 3.17
C VAL A 227 8.89 -25.24 3.48
N GLY A 228 8.88 -24.59 4.65
CA GLY A 228 9.84 -23.55 5.02
C GLY A 228 9.58 -22.21 4.33
N GLY A 229 10.52 -21.28 4.49
CA GLY A 229 10.45 -19.92 3.94
C GLY A 229 11.59 -19.04 4.48
N PRO A 230 11.77 -17.82 3.97
CA PRO A 230 12.70 -16.86 4.56
C PRO A 230 12.21 -16.45 5.97
N TYR A 231 13.11 -16.49 6.96
CA TYR A 231 12.78 -16.16 8.35
C TYR A 231 12.36 -14.69 8.55
N GLU A 232 12.68 -13.81 7.61
CA GLU A 232 12.29 -12.39 7.59
C GLU A 232 10.78 -12.19 7.34
N ASP A 233 10.12 -13.17 6.71
CA ASP A 233 8.67 -13.20 6.47
C ASP A 233 7.87 -13.82 7.64
N GLU A 234 8.53 -14.29 8.70
CA GLU A 234 7.88 -14.96 9.84
C GLU A 234 7.22 -13.97 10.82
N ASP A 235 6.09 -14.36 11.42
CA ASP A 235 5.37 -13.61 12.46
C ASP A 235 6.04 -13.67 13.85
N GLY A 236 7.15 -14.40 13.95
CA GLY A 236 7.89 -14.62 15.19
C GLY A 236 8.69 -13.40 15.66
N GLU A 237 9.29 -13.52 16.85
CA GLU A 237 10.14 -12.49 17.43
C GLU A 237 11.54 -12.46 16.80
N LEU A 238 11.99 -13.58 16.23
CA LEU A 238 13.33 -13.81 15.68
C LEU A 238 13.37 -13.64 14.15
N ASN A 239 12.78 -12.56 13.65
CA ASN A 239 12.70 -12.24 12.22
C ASN A 239 13.59 -11.06 11.78
N LYS A 240 14.37 -10.47 12.70
CA LYS A 240 15.26 -9.34 12.39
C LYS A 240 16.60 -9.80 11.85
N ARG A 241 17.30 -8.90 11.15
CA ARG A 241 18.68 -9.14 10.65
C ARG A 241 19.66 -9.51 11.77
N GLU A 242 19.46 -8.95 12.98
CA GLU A 242 20.23 -9.26 14.19
C GLU A 242 20.10 -10.74 14.60
N ASP A 243 18.90 -11.32 14.48
CA ASP A 243 18.64 -12.72 14.85
C ASP A 243 19.15 -13.72 13.80
N LYS A 244 19.60 -13.26 12.62
CA LYS A 244 20.03 -14.11 11.50
C LYS A 244 21.16 -15.07 11.89
N GLU A 245 22.17 -14.56 12.60
CA GLU A 245 23.30 -15.38 13.04
C GLU A 245 22.86 -16.43 14.08
N LEU A 246 22.00 -16.04 15.02
CA LEU A 246 21.40 -16.94 16.00
C LEU A 246 20.58 -18.04 15.30
N ARG A 247 19.75 -17.70 14.32
CA ARG A 247 18.94 -18.66 13.55
C ARG A 247 19.83 -19.64 12.75
N ILE A 248 20.92 -19.18 12.15
CA ILE A 248 21.88 -20.03 11.42
C ILE A 248 22.67 -20.94 12.36
N GLN A 249 23.15 -20.43 13.49
CA GLN A 249 23.86 -21.22 14.51
C GLN A 249 22.93 -22.27 15.13
N ALA A 250 21.67 -21.91 15.38
CA ALA A 250 20.68 -22.82 15.93
C ALA A 250 20.41 -24.06 15.05
N GLU A 251 20.57 -23.97 13.73
CA GLU A 251 20.44 -25.14 12.85
C GLU A 251 21.56 -26.18 13.04
N SER A 252 22.75 -25.76 13.50
CA SER A 252 23.88 -26.67 13.74
C SER A 252 23.92 -27.21 15.18
N THR A 253 23.12 -26.68 16.10
CA THR A 253 23.05 -27.14 17.51
C THR A 253 22.02 -28.27 17.73
N LYS A 254 21.93 -28.76 18.98
CA LYS A 254 20.96 -29.77 19.42
C LYS A 254 19.53 -29.20 19.35
N ARG A 255 18.57 -29.95 18.81
CA ARG A 255 17.15 -29.55 18.72
C ARG A 255 16.18 -30.68 19.03
N ILE A 256 14.97 -30.38 19.49
CA ILE A 256 13.88 -31.33 19.63
C ILE A 256 12.91 -31.10 18.48
N VAL A 257 12.59 -32.16 17.74
CA VAL A 257 11.70 -32.11 16.57
C VAL A 257 10.44 -32.91 16.85
N TRP A 258 9.27 -32.30 16.60
CA TRP A 258 7.98 -32.98 16.62
C TRP A 258 7.47 -33.19 15.18
N ASP A 259 7.47 -32.14 14.37
CA ASP A 259 6.79 -32.04 13.06
C ASP A 259 5.29 -32.41 13.12
N MET A 260 4.64 -32.21 14.27
CA MET A 260 3.28 -32.69 14.51
C MET A 260 2.24 -31.61 14.20
N GLU A 261 1.18 -31.97 13.48
CA GLU A 261 0.00 -31.12 13.25
C GLU A 261 -1.18 -31.59 14.11
N MET A 262 -1.76 -30.69 14.89
CA MET A 262 -2.94 -30.92 15.70
C MET A 262 -4.09 -30.08 15.17
N ARG A 263 -5.18 -30.73 14.76
CA ARG A 263 -6.36 -30.08 14.19
C ARG A 263 -7.48 -30.00 15.23
N TYR A 264 -8.32 -28.97 15.14
CA TYR A 264 -9.46 -28.77 16.02
C TYR A 264 -10.55 -27.99 15.30
N TYR A 265 -11.79 -28.46 15.37
CA TYR A 265 -12.93 -27.73 14.85
C TYR A 265 -13.43 -26.73 15.90
N LEU A 266 -13.38 -25.44 15.57
CA LEU A 266 -13.93 -24.35 16.36
C LEU A 266 -15.40 -24.14 15.94
N ASP A 267 -16.32 -24.38 16.86
CA ASP A 267 -17.72 -24.03 16.69
C ASP A 267 -17.92 -22.49 16.64
N PRO A 268 -19.08 -22.00 16.17
CA PRO A 268 -19.32 -20.57 16.04
C PRO A 268 -19.16 -19.76 17.34
N ALA A 269 -19.42 -20.34 18.52
CA ALA A 269 -19.21 -19.65 19.79
C ALA A 269 -17.73 -19.63 20.18
N ALA A 270 -17.00 -20.75 20.00
CA ALA A 270 -15.55 -20.78 20.18
C ALA A 270 -14.80 -19.81 19.23
N VAL A 271 -15.27 -19.62 17.98
CA VAL A 271 -14.70 -18.61 17.07
C VAL A 271 -14.88 -17.18 17.62
N VAL A 272 -16.05 -16.85 18.18
CA VAL A 272 -16.29 -15.55 18.82
C VAL A 272 -15.44 -15.38 20.08
N THR A 273 -15.33 -16.41 20.92
CA THR A 273 -14.47 -16.41 22.11
C THR A 273 -12.99 -16.25 21.75
N LEU A 274 -12.50 -16.95 20.72
CA LEU A 274 -11.14 -16.81 20.20
C LEU A 274 -10.89 -15.37 19.74
N LYS A 275 -11.79 -14.81 18.92
CA LYS A 275 -11.69 -13.43 18.44
C LYS A 275 -11.66 -12.40 19.58
N LYS A 276 -12.50 -12.59 20.59
CA LYS A 276 -12.52 -11.75 21.80
C LYS A 276 -11.21 -11.87 22.58
N ARG A 277 -10.73 -13.10 22.84
CA ARG A 277 -9.49 -13.37 23.58
C ARG A 277 -8.26 -12.82 22.86
N SER A 278 -8.14 -12.98 21.55
CA SER A 278 -7.03 -12.41 20.75
C SER A 278 -7.03 -10.87 20.72
N ALA A 279 -8.17 -10.22 20.93
CA ALA A 279 -8.25 -8.76 21.05
C ALA A 279 -7.94 -8.29 22.49
N GLU A 280 -8.23 -9.13 23.48
CA GLU A 280 -8.02 -8.88 24.90
C GLU A 280 -6.64 -9.29 25.45
N CYS A 281 -5.95 -10.18 24.73
CA CYS A 281 -4.65 -10.77 25.04
C CYS A 281 -3.87 -10.94 23.73
N GLN A 282 -2.78 -10.21 23.58
CA GLN A 282 -1.92 -10.28 22.40
C GLN A 282 -1.27 -11.67 22.23
N TYR A 283 -1.02 -12.38 23.33
CA TYR A 283 -0.21 -13.59 23.37
C TYR A 283 -0.99 -14.84 23.76
N TRP A 284 -0.74 -15.94 23.05
CA TRP A 284 -1.17 -17.30 23.37
C TRP A 284 0.00 -18.04 24.05
N PRO A 285 -0.15 -18.55 25.28
CA PRO A 285 0.92 -19.31 25.92
C PRO A 285 0.99 -20.72 25.33
N VAL A 286 2.20 -21.13 24.95
CA VAL A 286 2.54 -22.50 24.57
C VAL A 286 3.55 -23.01 25.59
N GLU A 287 3.10 -23.89 26.48
CA GLU A 287 3.94 -24.47 27.53
C GLU A 287 4.78 -25.62 26.95
N VAL A 288 6.03 -25.73 27.36
CA VAL A 288 6.95 -26.83 27.02
C VAL A 288 7.49 -27.43 28.31
N CYS A 289 7.58 -28.76 28.41
CA CYS A 289 8.18 -29.43 29.55
C CYS A 289 8.85 -30.77 29.20
N ARG A 290 9.64 -31.27 30.16
CA ARG A 290 10.23 -32.61 30.15
C ARG A 290 9.58 -33.44 31.26
N MET A 291 9.09 -34.63 30.91
CA MET A 291 8.59 -35.61 31.89
C MET A 291 9.30 -36.96 31.73
N THR A 292 9.43 -37.68 32.84
CA THR A 292 9.92 -39.07 32.87
C THR A 292 8.84 -40.05 32.40
N VAL A 293 9.26 -41.18 31.81
CA VAL A 293 8.37 -42.26 31.38
C VAL A 293 8.67 -43.52 32.19
N ASP A 294 7.68 -44.02 32.93
CA ASP A 294 7.81 -45.26 33.71
C ASP A 294 7.94 -46.47 32.79
N SER A 295 9.00 -47.25 32.94
CA SER A 295 9.09 -48.56 32.28
C SER A 295 8.26 -49.60 33.03
N ALA A 296 7.31 -50.23 32.34
CA ALA A 296 6.42 -51.24 32.91
C ALA A 296 7.15 -52.58 33.14
N SER A 297 8.00 -52.64 34.16
CA SER A 297 8.66 -53.89 34.59
C SER A 297 7.80 -54.66 35.59
N LYS A 298 7.61 -55.96 35.37
CA LYS A 298 6.95 -56.87 36.31
C LYS A 298 7.92 -57.22 37.45
N GLY A 299 7.80 -56.54 38.60
CA GLY A 299 8.58 -56.76 39.82
C GLY A 299 7.71 -57.12 41.03
N LYS A 300 8.26 -57.90 41.98
CA LYS A 300 7.51 -58.40 43.15
C LYS A 300 7.37 -57.37 44.28
N THR A 301 6.36 -57.60 45.11
CA THR A 301 5.97 -56.83 46.31
C THR A 301 7.08 -56.64 47.35
N SER A 302 7.23 -55.40 47.83
CA SER A 302 7.62 -55.08 49.21
C SER A 302 6.82 -53.86 49.69
N LYS A 303 6.56 -53.75 51.00
CA LYS A 303 5.84 -52.62 51.61
C LYS A 303 6.85 -51.65 52.24
N ALA A 304 6.94 -50.43 51.74
CA ALA A 304 7.41 -49.25 52.49
C ALA A 304 6.94 -47.98 51.76
N ASP A 305 6.64 -46.94 52.53
CA ASP A 305 6.24 -45.56 52.20
C ASP A 305 5.31 -45.24 51.01
N LYS A 306 4.28 -44.42 51.31
CA LYS A 306 3.48 -43.69 50.33
C LYS A 306 3.97 -42.24 50.26
N GLY A 307 5.02 -42.00 49.46
CA GLY A 307 5.43 -40.67 49.01
C GLY A 307 4.90 -40.39 47.59
N ASP A 308 4.53 -39.13 47.31
CA ASP A 308 3.93 -38.67 46.04
C ASP A 308 5.00 -38.36 44.97
N GLU A 309 5.89 -39.32 44.70
CA GLU A 309 7.15 -39.11 43.94
C GLU A 309 7.07 -39.43 42.43
N ASP A 310 5.96 -40.00 41.92
CA ASP A 310 5.85 -40.39 40.51
C ASP A 310 5.21 -39.28 39.64
N LYS A 311 6.04 -38.66 38.78
CA LYS A 311 5.76 -37.61 37.74
C LYS A 311 6.11 -36.16 38.12
N GLN A 312 7.35 -35.90 38.53
CA GLN A 312 7.90 -34.54 38.59
C GLN A 312 7.96 -33.89 37.18
N ILE A 313 7.55 -32.62 37.08
CA ILE A 313 7.68 -31.82 35.85
C ILE A 313 9.06 -31.16 35.89
N PHE A 314 9.89 -31.39 34.87
CA PHE A 314 11.22 -30.78 34.74
C PHE A 314 11.24 -29.78 33.58
N PHE A 315 12.07 -28.74 33.69
CA PHE A 315 12.27 -27.70 32.66
C PHE A 315 10.94 -27.19 32.09
N HIS A 316 10.17 -26.51 32.92
CA HIS A 316 8.88 -25.94 32.51
C HIS A 316 9.11 -24.56 31.90
N GLY A 317 8.93 -24.45 30.58
CA GLY A 317 9.02 -23.22 29.82
C GLY A 317 7.68 -22.80 29.19
N VAL A 318 7.62 -21.57 28.71
CA VAL A 318 6.50 -20.99 27.97
C VAL A 318 7.01 -20.12 26.83
N ALA A 319 6.44 -20.31 25.63
CA ALA A 319 6.58 -19.37 24.51
C ALA A 319 5.31 -18.51 24.42
N TYR A 320 5.47 -17.22 24.16
CA TYR A 320 4.36 -16.26 24.02
C TYR A 320 4.10 -16.01 22.52
N VAL A 321 3.14 -16.72 21.95
CA VAL A 321 2.82 -16.63 20.51
C VAL A 321 1.92 -15.41 20.27
N ASN A 322 2.41 -14.41 19.53
CA ASN A 322 1.60 -13.25 19.16
C ASN A 322 0.50 -13.64 18.15
N VAL A 323 -0.75 -13.67 18.59
CA VAL A 323 -1.92 -14.06 17.77
C VAL A 323 -2.63 -12.88 17.12
N LEU A 324 -2.24 -11.66 17.46
CA LEU A 324 -2.89 -10.43 17.02
C LEU A 324 -2.93 -10.25 15.48
N PRO A 325 -1.95 -10.74 14.67
CA PRO A 325 -2.06 -10.72 13.21
C PRO A 325 -3.28 -11.48 12.65
N LEU A 326 -3.77 -12.53 13.33
CA LEU A 326 -4.97 -13.28 12.90
C LEU A 326 -6.27 -12.45 12.95
N LEU A 327 -6.27 -11.30 13.65
CA LEU A 327 -7.39 -10.35 13.65
C LEU A 327 -7.35 -9.39 12.46
N CYS A 328 -6.31 -9.41 11.62
CA CYS A 328 -6.21 -8.51 10.49
C CYS A 328 -6.99 -9.05 9.27
N PRO A 329 -7.68 -8.19 8.48
CA PRO A 329 -8.63 -8.66 7.47
C PRO A 329 -8.00 -9.56 6.40
N GLY A 330 -8.45 -10.81 6.35
CA GLY A 330 -8.00 -11.82 5.38
C GLY A 330 -6.83 -12.69 5.84
N VAL A 331 -6.17 -12.40 6.97
CA VAL A 331 -5.10 -13.25 7.51
C VAL A 331 -5.66 -14.58 7.99
N LYS A 332 -5.10 -15.68 7.49
CA LYS A 332 -5.51 -17.06 7.81
C LYS A 332 -4.47 -17.85 8.59
N GLN A 333 -3.22 -17.40 8.59
CA GLN A 333 -2.09 -18.17 9.08
C GLN A 333 -1.10 -17.22 9.75
N ILE A 334 -0.47 -17.69 10.83
CA ILE A 334 0.76 -17.14 11.37
C ILE A 334 1.80 -18.26 11.49
N ARG A 335 3.07 -17.97 11.21
CA ARG A 335 4.18 -18.91 11.37
C ARG A 335 5.44 -18.17 11.80
N GLY A 336 6.15 -18.69 12.79
CA GLY A 336 7.46 -18.14 13.13
C GLY A 336 8.17 -18.80 14.30
N ALA A 337 9.32 -18.20 14.64
CA ALA A 337 10.15 -18.56 15.77
C ALA A 337 9.86 -17.65 16.98
N PHE A 338 9.45 -18.26 18.10
CA PHE A 338 9.06 -17.58 19.35
C PHE A 338 10.03 -17.96 20.47
N ARG A 339 10.56 -16.99 21.22
CA ARG A 339 11.49 -17.26 22.33
C ARG A 339 10.77 -18.02 23.46
N VAL A 340 11.48 -18.97 24.08
CA VAL A 340 11.00 -19.72 25.24
C VAL A 340 11.54 -19.09 26.51
N PHE A 341 10.66 -18.82 27.46
CA PHE A 341 10.99 -18.28 28.78
C PHE A 341 10.66 -19.31 29.86
N SER A 342 11.30 -19.21 31.02
CA SER A 342 10.99 -20.07 32.17
C SER A 342 9.59 -19.78 32.71
N TYR A 343 8.79 -20.82 32.98
CA TYR A 343 7.39 -20.66 33.37
C TYR A 343 7.24 -19.95 34.72
N ARG A 344 6.37 -18.93 34.77
CA ARG A 344 6.01 -18.19 35.98
C ARG A 344 4.50 -17.89 35.96
N ASP A 345 3.76 -18.41 36.95
CA ASP A 345 2.30 -18.23 37.05
C ASP A 345 1.88 -16.75 36.96
N SER A 346 2.64 -15.82 37.56
CA SER A 346 2.33 -14.38 37.56
C SER A 346 2.47 -13.73 36.17
N GLU A 347 3.53 -14.06 35.42
CA GLU A 347 3.83 -13.46 34.12
C GLU A 347 2.90 -13.99 33.03
N VAL A 348 2.58 -15.29 33.11
CA VAL A 348 1.58 -15.92 32.24
C VAL A 348 0.21 -15.31 32.47
N LEU A 349 -0.21 -15.13 33.73
CA LEU A 349 -1.48 -14.47 34.05
C LEU A 349 -1.54 -13.03 33.54
N GLU A 350 -0.47 -12.25 33.71
CA GLU A 350 -0.38 -10.87 33.24
C GLU A 350 -0.48 -10.77 31.72
N LYS A 351 0.33 -11.55 30.98
CA LYS A 351 0.41 -11.46 29.50
C LYS A 351 -0.76 -12.12 28.78
N THR A 352 -1.41 -13.11 29.38
CA THR A 352 -2.32 -14.03 28.66
C THR A 352 -3.68 -14.26 29.34
N LYS A 353 -3.88 -13.72 30.54
CA LYS A 353 -5.06 -13.94 31.42
C LYS A 353 -5.31 -15.41 31.80
N CYS A 354 -4.40 -16.34 31.49
CA CYS A 354 -4.50 -17.74 31.92
C CYS A 354 -4.17 -17.87 33.41
N GLN A 355 -5.03 -18.55 34.18
CA GLN A 355 -4.90 -18.60 35.64
C GLN A 355 -3.98 -19.71 36.17
N HIS A 356 -3.86 -20.83 35.43
CA HIS A 356 -3.14 -22.03 35.87
C HIS A 356 -2.38 -22.68 34.72
N SER A 357 -1.33 -23.45 35.03
CA SER A 357 -0.59 -24.24 34.04
C SER A 357 -1.42 -25.39 33.50
N VAL A 358 -1.41 -25.52 32.17
CA VAL A 358 -2.07 -26.61 31.44
C VAL A 358 -1.55 -27.98 31.89
N PHE A 359 -0.23 -28.12 32.09
CA PHE A 359 0.37 -29.36 32.58
C PHE A 359 0.01 -29.68 34.04
N ARG A 360 -0.20 -28.66 34.89
CA ARG A 360 -0.64 -28.83 36.29
C ARG A 360 -2.04 -29.43 36.36
N ASP A 361 -2.96 -28.95 35.52
CA ASP A 361 -4.32 -29.49 35.42
C ASP A 361 -4.35 -30.89 34.80
N LEU A 362 -3.59 -31.12 33.73
CA LEU A 362 -3.50 -32.43 33.05
C LEU A 362 -2.93 -33.54 33.94
N ARG A 363 -2.12 -33.22 34.96
CA ARG A 363 -1.63 -34.21 35.95
C ARG A 363 -2.79 -34.97 36.62
N THR A 364 -3.95 -34.33 36.81
CA THR A 364 -5.15 -34.94 37.39
C THR A 364 -5.94 -35.83 36.43
N GLN A 365 -5.77 -35.65 35.11
CA GLN A 365 -6.47 -36.43 34.08
C GLN A 365 -5.62 -37.60 33.57
N LEU A 366 -4.30 -37.42 33.45
CA LEU A 366 -3.31 -38.45 33.07
C LEU A 366 -3.11 -39.53 34.15
N SER A 367 -3.77 -39.41 35.30
CA SER A 367 -3.84 -40.43 36.35
C SER A 367 -5.11 -41.27 36.27
N LEU A 368 -6.20 -40.77 35.67
CA LEU A 368 -7.50 -41.46 35.62
C LEU A 368 -7.67 -42.40 34.42
N THR A 369 -6.91 -42.22 33.33
CA THR A 369 -6.97 -43.09 32.13
C THR A 369 -6.27 -44.46 32.26
N LYS A 370 -5.99 -44.94 33.48
CA LYS A 370 -5.28 -46.21 33.74
C LYS A 370 -6.18 -47.43 34.00
N GLU A 371 -7.50 -47.29 34.00
CA GLU A 371 -8.45 -48.42 34.02
C GLU A 371 -9.31 -48.46 32.75
N GLY A 372 -9.23 -49.55 31.98
CA GLY A 372 -9.94 -49.65 30.70
C GLY A 372 -9.54 -50.78 29.75
N SER A 373 -8.87 -51.84 30.21
CA SER A 373 -8.67 -53.06 29.40
C SER A 373 -9.62 -54.15 29.88
N TRP A 374 -10.78 -54.26 29.24
CA TRP A 374 -11.79 -55.29 29.51
C TRP A 374 -11.82 -56.30 28.36
N THR A 375 -11.13 -57.42 28.52
CA THR A 375 -11.39 -58.62 27.73
C THR A 375 -12.50 -59.43 28.39
N SER A 376 -13.68 -59.50 27.76
CA SER A 376 -14.78 -60.33 28.24
C SER A 376 -14.75 -61.71 27.62
N GLY A 377 -14.70 -62.75 28.47
CA GLY A 377 -14.71 -64.16 28.10
C GLY A 377 -15.81 -64.92 28.84
N ILE A 378 -17.05 -64.70 28.39
CA ILE A 378 -18.28 -65.51 28.61
C ILE A 378 -18.26 -66.49 29.80
N SER A 379 -19.01 -66.16 30.85
CA SER A 379 -19.88 -67.15 31.51
C SER A 379 -21.17 -66.48 32.01
N THR A 380 -22.30 -67.16 31.80
CA THR A 380 -23.65 -66.70 32.14
C THR A 380 -23.97 -66.85 33.63
N PRO A 381 -24.75 -65.93 34.22
CA PRO A 381 -25.57 -66.24 35.38
C PRO A 381 -27.07 -66.04 35.08
N VAL A 382 -27.83 -67.13 35.07
CA VAL A 382 -29.30 -67.10 35.07
C VAL A 382 -29.81 -67.15 36.51
N SER A 383 -30.53 -66.10 36.92
CA SER A 383 -31.48 -66.02 38.05
C SER A 383 -31.05 -66.52 39.45
N LYS A 384 -31.22 -65.67 40.48
CA LYS A 384 -32.34 -65.83 41.46
C LYS A 384 -32.41 -64.73 42.53
N THR A 385 -33.59 -64.09 42.59
CA THR A 385 -34.37 -63.64 43.77
C THR A 385 -33.74 -62.86 44.95
N PHE A 386 -34.40 -61.73 45.25
CA PHE A 386 -34.41 -61.00 46.53
C PHE A 386 -34.71 -61.90 47.77
N PRO A 387 -34.28 -61.48 48.98
CA PRO A 387 -35.11 -60.64 49.88
C PRO A 387 -34.34 -59.37 50.33
N SER A 388 -34.89 -58.16 50.47
CA SER A 388 -36.12 -57.63 51.10
C SER A 388 -36.02 -57.38 52.62
N LYS A 389 -36.50 -56.20 53.05
CA LYS A 389 -36.96 -55.80 54.41
C LYS A 389 -35.92 -55.41 55.48
N THR A 390 -36.13 -54.39 56.35
CA THR A 390 -36.98 -53.16 56.34
C THR A 390 -36.67 -52.25 57.56
N HIS A 391 -36.88 -50.93 57.40
CA HIS A 391 -37.46 -49.96 58.38
C HIS A 391 -36.74 -49.43 59.65
N LYS A 392 -37.11 -48.16 59.92
CA LYS A 392 -37.26 -47.40 61.20
C LYS A 392 -36.04 -46.64 61.73
N GLU A 393 -36.06 -45.28 61.74
CA GLU A 393 -36.78 -44.30 62.62
C GLU A 393 -35.93 -43.97 63.89
N GLU A 394 -35.83 -42.74 64.43
CA GLU A 394 -36.20 -41.37 64.01
C GLU A 394 -35.64 -40.33 65.05
N LYS A 395 -35.81 -39.01 64.80
CA LYS A 395 -35.78 -37.84 65.74
C LYS A 395 -34.42 -37.21 66.14
N ILE A 396 -34.13 -35.95 65.74
CA ILE A 396 -34.48 -34.61 66.32
C ILE A 396 -33.72 -34.32 67.63
N GLY A 397 -33.04 -33.18 67.88
CA GLY A 397 -32.77 -31.90 67.17
C GLY A 397 -31.77 -31.07 68.03
N ARG A 398 -31.49 -29.76 67.87
CA ARG A 398 -32.06 -28.67 67.04
C ARG A 398 -31.18 -27.38 67.16
N ARG A 399 -31.26 -26.46 66.17
CA ARG A 399 -30.73 -25.05 66.13
C ARG A 399 -29.21 -24.93 65.84
N VAL A 400 -28.71 -23.94 65.08
CA VAL A 400 -29.27 -22.63 64.65
C VAL A 400 -29.14 -22.38 63.10
N ARG A 401 -30.03 -21.53 62.59
CA ARG A 401 -30.06 -20.77 61.31
C ARG A 401 -28.72 -20.09 60.92
N SER A 402 -28.50 -19.52 59.72
CA SER A 402 -29.11 -19.60 58.36
C SER A 402 -28.40 -18.59 57.43
N ARG A 403 -28.39 -18.83 56.10
CA ARG A 403 -28.07 -17.85 55.02
C ARG A 403 -26.65 -17.25 55.08
N GLY A 404 -25.91 -17.08 53.99
CA GLY A 404 -26.36 -16.82 52.63
C GLY A 404 -25.92 -15.42 52.22
N ALA A 405 -24.83 -15.38 51.46
CA ALA A 405 -24.44 -14.35 50.50
C ALA A 405 -23.93 -12.96 50.96
N TYR A 406 -22.99 -12.49 50.13
CA TYR A 406 -22.47 -11.14 49.93
C TYR A 406 -21.45 -10.49 50.90
N CYS A 407 -20.45 -9.93 50.21
CA CYS A 407 -19.73 -8.68 50.46
C CYS A 407 -18.35 -8.69 51.16
N ASN A 408 -17.38 -8.36 50.31
CA ASN A 408 -16.50 -7.18 50.42
C ASN A 408 -15.18 -7.25 51.21
N THR A 409 -14.19 -6.64 50.53
CA THR A 409 -13.11 -5.78 51.04
C THR A 409 -11.97 -6.37 51.88
N VAL A 410 -10.78 -6.30 51.28
CA VAL A 410 -9.57 -5.62 51.80
C VAL A 410 -9.16 -5.94 53.25
N ALA A 411 -8.07 -6.69 53.39
CA ALA A 411 -7.26 -6.71 54.61
C ALA A 411 -5.75 -6.72 54.28
N LEU A 412 -5.20 -5.50 54.30
CA LEU A 412 -3.82 -5.08 54.63
C LEU A 412 -2.75 -6.13 54.96
N TYR A 413 -1.55 -5.86 54.42
CA TYR A 413 -0.26 -6.38 54.86
C TYR A 413 -0.10 -6.47 56.39
N ARG A 414 0.47 -7.59 56.85
CA ARG A 414 1.33 -7.61 58.05
C ARG A 414 2.66 -8.27 57.72
N LEU A 415 3.73 -7.48 57.82
CA LEU A 415 5.10 -7.98 57.87
C LEU A 415 5.32 -8.73 59.19
N SER A 416 5.71 -10.00 59.12
CA SER A 416 6.32 -10.73 60.21
C SER A 416 7.64 -11.32 59.73
N LEU A 417 8.78 -10.80 60.20
CA LEU A 417 10.09 -11.40 59.96
C LEU A 417 10.12 -12.83 60.53
N PRO A 418 10.51 -13.86 59.75
CA PRO A 418 10.89 -15.16 60.30
C PRO A 418 12.24 -15.07 61.02
N SER A 419 12.38 -15.82 62.10
CA SER A 419 13.63 -15.93 62.88
C SER A 419 14.77 -16.59 62.10
N CYS A 420 16.00 -16.11 62.33
CA CYS A 420 17.21 -16.35 61.50
C CYS A 420 17.81 -17.78 61.55
N GLN A 421 17.03 -18.83 61.80
CA GLN A 421 17.52 -20.22 61.87
C GLN A 421 16.91 -21.17 60.84
N GLN A 422 15.89 -20.74 60.10
CA GLN A 422 15.30 -21.54 59.01
C GLN A 422 15.87 -21.18 57.62
N TRP A 423 16.91 -20.34 57.57
CA TRP A 423 17.43 -19.71 56.36
C TRP A 423 18.66 -20.41 55.73
N LEU A 424 19.15 -21.49 56.36
CA LEU A 424 20.33 -22.24 55.90
C LEU A 424 19.99 -23.49 55.09
N LEU A 425 18.83 -24.12 55.31
CA LEU A 425 18.37 -25.25 54.49
C LEU A 425 17.80 -24.78 53.14
N ASP A 426 16.99 -23.71 53.14
CA ASP A 426 16.42 -23.12 51.92
C ASP A 426 17.48 -22.53 50.97
N ARG A 427 18.70 -22.24 51.46
CA ARG A 427 19.79 -21.71 50.61
C ARG A 427 20.38 -22.72 49.62
N MET A 428 20.13 -24.02 49.80
CA MET A 428 20.54 -25.02 48.80
C MET A 428 19.47 -25.19 47.72
N THR A 429 18.19 -25.32 48.10
CA THR A 429 17.05 -25.42 47.17
C THR A 429 16.78 -24.14 46.36
N LEU A 430 16.91 -22.94 46.95
CA LEU A 430 16.79 -21.69 46.20
C LEU A 430 17.94 -21.49 45.20
N ARG A 431 19.13 -22.06 45.46
CA ARG A 431 20.28 -21.93 44.55
C ARG A 431 20.12 -22.82 43.32
N GLU A 432 19.54 -24.01 43.48
CA GLU A 432 19.16 -24.88 42.36
C GLU A 432 18.00 -24.29 41.56
N GLN A 433 16.95 -23.78 42.22
CA GLN A 433 15.81 -23.15 41.52
C GLN A 433 16.22 -21.90 40.72
N CYS A 434 17.08 -21.03 41.26
CA CYS A 434 17.58 -19.87 40.52
C CYS A 434 18.44 -20.25 39.30
N LEU A 435 19.16 -21.38 39.33
CA LEU A 435 19.90 -21.89 38.16
C LEU A 435 18.94 -22.34 37.04
N PHE A 436 17.89 -23.11 37.37
CA PHE A 436 16.90 -23.55 36.38
C PHE A 436 16.17 -22.39 35.69
N LEU A 437 15.95 -21.27 36.39
CA LEU A 437 15.15 -20.16 35.85
C LEU A 437 15.82 -19.36 34.73
N GLN A 438 17.12 -19.50 34.48
CA GLN A 438 17.84 -18.69 33.48
C GLN A 438 18.26 -19.47 32.22
N GLN A 439 18.19 -20.80 32.25
CA GLN A 439 18.73 -21.70 31.23
C GLN A 439 18.17 -21.48 29.81
N TYR A 440 16.86 -21.25 29.66
CA TYR A 440 16.28 -21.00 28.33
C TYR A 440 16.75 -19.67 27.73
N ALA A 441 16.97 -18.66 28.56
CA ALA A 441 17.47 -17.36 28.12
C ALA A 441 18.97 -17.42 27.78
N GLU A 442 19.76 -18.15 28.57
CA GLU A 442 21.20 -18.38 28.34
C GLU A 442 21.46 -19.24 27.10
N ALA A 443 20.65 -20.28 26.88
CA ALA A 443 20.74 -21.12 25.68
C ALA A 443 20.13 -20.44 24.44
N GLY A 444 19.38 -19.33 24.59
CA GLY A 444 18.70 -18.67 23.49
C GLY A 444 17.59 -19.53 22.86
N THR A 445 16.89 -20.34 23.67
CA THR A 445 15.93 -21.33 23.19
C THR A 445 14.71 -20.69 22.53
N PHE A 446 14.34 -21.22 21.35
CA PHE A 446 13.14 -20.79 20.65
C PHE A 446 12.38 -21.95 20.02
N LEU A 447 11.09 -21.76 19.81
CA LEU A 447 10.15 -22.74 19.29
C LEU A 447 9.61 -22.25 17.94
N VAL A 448 9.67 -23.11 16.91
CA VAL A 448 9.11 -22.83 15.58
C VAL A 448 7.76 -23.53 15.45
N MET A 449 6.72 -22.76 15.16
CA MET A 449 5.37 -23.28 14.96
C MET A 449 4.54 -22.46 13.97
N GLU A 450 3.49 -23.09 13.46
CA GLU A 450 2.49 -22.53 12.54
C GLU A 450 1.09 -22.69 13.16
N ILE A 451 0.29 -21.62 13.16
CA ILE A 451 -1.13 -21.65 13.48
C ILE A 451 -1.89 -21.25 12.22
N LYS A 452 -2.75 -22.14 11.73
CA LYS A 452 -3.49 -21.98 10.48
C LYS A 452 -4.99 -22.16 10.72
N LEU A 453 -5.78 -21.31 10.08
CA LEU A 453 -7.23 -21.34 10.05
C LEU A 453 -7.70 -21.56 8.61
N ASP A 454 -8.74 -22.36 8.42
CA ASP A 454 -9.39 -22.51 7.10
C ASP A 454 -10.00 -21.17 6.61
N LYS A 455 -10.56 -20.38 7.54
CA LYS A 455 -11.11 -19.05 7.29
C LYS A 455 -10.45 -17.98 8.16
N ALA A 456 -10.33 -16.77 7.64
CA ALA A 456 -9.82 -15.63 8.42
C ALA A 456 -10.84 -15.23 9.51
N LEU A 457 -10.37 -14.88 10.72
CA LEU A 457 -11.24 -14.43 11.83
C LEU A 457 -11.94 -13.08 11.53
N VAL A 458 -11.32 -12.31 10.63
CA VAL A 458 -11.90 -11.12 10.02
C VAL A 458 -11.84 -11.30 8.50
N PRO A 459 -12.98 -11.43 7.80
CA PRO A 459 -12.97 -11.52 6.34
C PRO A 459 -12.52 -10.19 5.73
N LYS A 460 -11.69 -10.25 4.68
CA LYS A 460 -11.30 -9.07 3.90
C LYS A 460 -12.53 -8.52 3.15
N ARG A 461 -12.70 -7.19 3.13
CA ARG A 461 -13.79 -6.56 2.37
C ARG A 461 -13.64 -6.90 0.87
N LEU A 462 -14.74 -7.26 0.21
CA LEU A 462 -14.73 -7.63 -1.20
C LEU A 462 -14.55 -6.39 -2.09
N ARG A 463 -13.75 -6.48 -3.16
CA ARG A 463 -13.56 -5.38 -4.13
C ARG A 463 -14.88 -4.77 -4.61
N LYS A 464 -15.89 -5.60 -4.90
CA LYS A 464 -17.24 -5.16 -5.32
C LYS A 464 -17.94 -4.30 -4.26
N GLU A 465 -17.73 -4.59 -2.98
CA GLU A 465 -18.29 -3.82 -1.87
C GLU A 465 -17.58 -2.47 -1.73
N LEU A 466 -16.25 -2.46 -1.78
CA LEU A 466 -15.45 -1.23 -1.73
C LEU A 466 -15.79 -0.27 -2.88
N THR A 467 -15.86 -0.77 -4.13
CA THR A 467 -16.27 0.05 -5.28
C THR A 467 -17.70 0.59 -5.15
N ARG A 468 -18.62 -0.18 -4.54
CA ARG A 468 -19.99 0.29 -4.24
C ARG A 468 -19.97 1.43 -3.22
N GLN A 469 -19.19 1.30 -2.16
CA GLN A 469 -19.07 2.33 -1.12
C GLN A 469 -18.41 3.61 -1.66
N VAL A 470 -17.31 3.51 -2.40
CA VAL A 470 -16.68 4.67 -3.07
C VAL A 470 -17.68 5.39 -4.00
N LYS A 471 -18.46 4.64 -4.79
CA LYS A 471 -19.51 5.21 -5.64
C LYS A 471 -20.68 5.86 -4.86
N GLN A 472 -20.93 5.45 -3.62
CA GLN A 472 -21.92 6.10 -2.74
C GLN A 472 -21.37 7.37 -2.08
N MET A 473 -20.06 7.44 -1.82
CA MET A 473 -19.39 8.62 -1.25
C MET A 473 -19.24 9.76 -2.27
N ILE A 474 -19.20 9.45 -3.57
CA ILE A 474 -19.06 10.46 -4.65
C ILE A 474 -20.43 10.71 -5.29
N PRO A 475 -21.21 11.73 -4.85
CA PRO A 475 -22.45 12.07 -5.51
C PRO A 475 -22.16 12.62 -6.91
N PRO A 476 -22.84 12.14 -7.98
CA PRO A 476 -22.71 12.75 -9.30
C PRO A 476 -23.20 14.20 -9.21
N ARG A 477 -22.34 15.16 -9.57
CA ARG A 477 -22.70 16.58 -9.58
C ARG A 477 -23.90 16.74 -10.53
N PRO A 478 -25.04 17.30 -10.09
CA PRO A 478 -26.18 17.48 -10.97
C PRO A 478 -25.73 18.35 -12.15
N LEU A 479 -25.99 17.88 -13.37
CA LEU A 479 -25.67 18.62 -14.59
C LEU A 479 -26.28 20.01 -14.47
N LEU A 480 -25.42 21.04 -14.41
CA LEU A 480 -25.87 22.41 -14.49
C LEU A 480 -26.62 22.54 -15.82
N PRO A 481 -27.90 22.97 -15.84
CA PRO A 481 -28.63 23.09 -17.09
C PRO A 481 -27.88 24.03 -18.04
N PRO A 482 -27.90 23.83 -19.38
CA PRO A 482 -27.09 24.58 -20.35
C PRO A 482 -27.46 26.07 -20.47
N ARG A 483 -27.19 26.86 -19.42
CA ARG A 483 -27.62 28.26 -19.29
C ARG A 483 -26.84 29.22 -20.20
N ALA A 484 -25.64 28.84 -20.64
CA ALA A 484 -24.84 29.65 -21.57
C ALA A 484 -25.34 29.57 -23.03
N GLU A 485 -26.03 28.50 -23.40
CA GLU A 485 -26.44 28.24 -24.78
C GLU A 485 -27.66 29.09 -25.19
N GLY A 486 -28.61 29.30 -24.26
CA GLY A 486 -29.74 30.21 -24.45
C GLY A 486 -29.30 31.67 -24.67
N ALA A 487 -28.28 32.13 -23.93
CA ALA A 487 -27.73 33.48 -24.07
C ALA A 487 -26.98 33.67 -25.41
N LYS A 488 -26.15 32.69 -25.83
CA LYS A 488 -25.48 32.72 -27.14
C LYS A 488 -26.50 32.75 -28.28
N LYS A 489 -27.47 31.84 -28.25
CA LYS A 489 -28.54 31.77 -29.26
C LYS A 489 -29.39 33.04 -29.32
N ALA A 490 -29.63 33.72 -28.19
CA ALA A 490 -30.32 35.01 -28.18
C ALA A 490 -29.53 36.14 -28.85
N VAL A 491 -28.19 36.08 -28.81
CA VAL A 491 -27.30 37.04 -29.50
C VAL A 491 -27.20 36.71 -30.99
N GLU A 492 -27.07 35.43 -31.36
CA GLU A 492 -27.12 34.97 -32.75
C GLU A 492 -28.45 35.34 -33.43
N ASP A 493 -29.59 35.12 -32.74
CA ASP A 493 -30.90 35.56 -33.23
C ASP A 493 -30.93 37.08 -33.45
N TYR A 494 -30.33 37.88 -32.56
CA TYR A 494 -30.26 39.34 -32.70
C TYR A 494 -29.39 39.77 -33.89
N HIS A 495 -28.23 39.14 -34.09
CA HIS A 495 -27.38 39.36 -35.27
C HIS A 495 -28.13 39.05 -36.56
N ASN A 496 -28.80 37.89 -36.64
CA ASN A 496 -29.60 37.49 -37.80
C ASN A 496 -30.72 38.51 -38.13
N HIS A 497 -31.42 39.03 -37.11
CA HIS A 497 -32.43 40.07 -37.32
C HIS A 497 -31.82 41.39 -37.79
N ILE A 498 -30.66 41.80 -37.26
CA ILE A 498 -29.95 43.01 -37.73
C ILE A 498 -29.52 42.86 -39.18
N MET A 499 -28.92 41.72 -39.55
CA MET A 499 -28.52 41.45 -40.94
C MET A 499 -29.73 41.48 -41.88
N SER A 500 -30.86 40.88 -41.48
CA SER A 500 -32.12 40.93 -42.24
C SER A 500 -32.65 42.36 -42.41
N VAL A 501 -32.67 43.16 -41.34
CA VAL A 501 -33.07 44.58 -41.37
C VAL A 501 -32.12 45.39 -42.25
N ALA A 502 -30.81 45.17 -42.14
CA ALA A 502 -29.80 45.87 -42.94
C ALA A 502 -29.95 45.57 -44.43
N VAL A 503 -30.11 44.30 -44.82
CA VAL A 503 -30.39 43.89 -46.22
C VAL A 503 -31.71 44.48 -46.71
N ALA A 504 -32.75 44.51 -45.88
CA ALA A 504 -34.03 45.10 -46.26
C ALA A 504 -33.96 46.64 -46.43
N VAL A 505 -33.23 47.34 -45.57
CA VAL A 505 -32.96 48.79 -45.71
C VAL A 505 -32.07 49.07 -46.92
N LEU A 506 -31.04 48.25 -47.17
CA LEU A 506 -30.20 48.35 -48.36
C LEU A 506 -31.01 48.13 -49.64
N SER A 507 -31.94 47.17 -49.69
CA SER A 507 -32.77 46.95 -50.89
C SER A 507 -33.72 48.13 -51.16
N GLU A 508 -34.29 48.75 -50.13
CA GLU A 508 -35.05 50.02 -50.26
C GLU A 508 -34.16 51.19 -50.72
N CYS A 509 -32.94 51.32 -50.20
CA CYS A 509 -31.96 52.30 -50.68
C CYS A 509 -31.65 52.12 -52.17
N HIS A 510 -31.42 50.88 -52.63
CA HIS A 510 -31.19 50.58 -54.04
C HIS A 510 -32.43 50.85 -54.90
N GLN A 511 -33.64 50.56 -54.40
CA GLN A 511 -34.88 50.84 -55.14
C GLN A 511 -35.19 52.35 -55.24
N LEU A 512 -34.79 53.13 -54.23
CA LEU A 512 -34.93 54.59 -54.18
C LEU A 512 -33.87 55.33 -55.01
N PHE A 513 -32.60 54.95 -54.86
CA PHE A 513 -31.45 55.75 -55.31
C PHE A 513 -30.56 55.02 -56.33
N GLY A 514 -30.69 53.70 -56.49
CA GLY A 514 -29.83 52.87 -57.35
C GLY A 514 -29.97 53.09 -58.87
N LYS A 515 -30.82 54.03 -59.31
CA LYS A 515 -30.85 54.51 -60.70
C LYS A 515 -30.07 55.82 -60.92
N GLN A 516 -29.53 56.43 -59.86
CA GLN A 516 -28.61 57.56 -59.94
C GLN A 516 -27.18 57.05 -59.74
N HIS A 517 -26.42 56.87 -60.83
CA HIS A 517 -24.97 56.74 -60.71
C HIS A 517 -24.39 58.07 -60.20
N PRO A 518 -23.66 58.09 -59.08
CA PRO A 518 -22.74 59.17 -58.78
C PRO A 518 -21.51 58.98 -59.67
N ASP A 519 -21.28 59.93 -60.57
CA ASP A 519 -20.07 59.94 -61.40
C ASP A 519 -18.90 60.45 -60.55
N GLY A 520 -18.08 59.52 -60.02
CA GLY A 520 -16.74 59.75 -59.44
C GLY A 520 -16.57 60.71 -58.24
N GLY A 521 -17.61 61.41 -57.78
CA GLY A 521 -17.51 62.46 -56.76
C GLY A 521 -18.06 62.09 -55.38
N ALA A 522 -17.42 62.60 -54.32
CA ALA A 522 -17.91 62.48 -52.96
C ALA A 522 -19.31 63.10 -52.81
N ILE A 523 -20.24 62.37 -52.17
CA ILE A 523 -21.61 62.82 -51.96
C ILE A 523 -21.60 63.97 -50.94
N ASP A 524 -22.11 65.14 -51.35
CA ASP A 524 -22.27 66.30 -50.48
C ASP A 524 -23.07 65.95 -49.19
N PRO A 525 -22.63 66.38 -47.99
CA PRO A 525 -23.32 66.07 -46.73
C PRO A 525 -24.79 66.46 -46.68
N GLN A 526 -25.19 67.58 -47.29
CA GLN A 526 -26.60 68.00 -47.30
C GLN A 526 -27.44 67.07 -48.19
N THR A 527 -26.89 66.66 -49.33
CA THR A 527 -27.48 65.68 -50.23
C THR A 527 -27.61 64.30 -49.56
N LEU A 528 -26.66 63.90 -48.72
CA LEU A 528 -26.73 62.67 -47.92
C LEU A 528 -27.80 62.74 -46.83
N GLU A 529 -27.91 63.87 -46.11
CA GLU A 529 -28.99 64.07 -45.13
C GLU A 529 -30.37 64.06 -45.79
N GLU A 530 -30.52 64.67 -46.96
CA GLU A 530 -31.80 64.69 -47.68
C GLU A 530 -32.18 63.29 -48.19
N ARG A 531 -31.23 62.52 -48.74
CA ARG A 531 -31.44 61.09 -49.06
C ARG A 531 -31.84 60.28 -47.82
N LYS A 532 -31.22 60.54 -46.66
CA LYS A 532 -31.57 59.92 -45.37
C LYS A 532 -32.97 60.32 -44.89
N ARG A 533 -33.41 61.58 -45.08
CA ARG A 533 -34.78 62.03 -44.75
C ARG A 533 -35.82 61.34 -45.64
N GLN A 534 -35.58 61.27 -46.95
CA GLN A 534 -36.47 60.61 -47.91
C GLN A 534 -36.60 59.09 -47.66
N LEU A 535 -35.49 58.42 -47.33
CA LEU A 535 -35.49 57.02 -46.91
C LEU A 535 -36.32 56.80 -45.64
N ASN A 536 -36.07 57.59 -44.58
CA ASN A 536 -36.83 57.49 -43.33
C ASN A 536 -38.32 57.76 -43.54
N PHE A 537 -38.69 58.73 -44.38
CA PHE A 537 -40.08 59.00 -44.73
C PHE A 537 -40.75 57.80 -45.42
N LYS A 538 -40.08 57.16 -46.40
CA LYS A 538 -40.59 55.93 -47.01
C LYS A 538 -40.69 54.74 -46.04
N LEU A 539 -39.67 54.52 -45.21
CA LEU A 539 -39.67 53.43 -44.22
C LEU A 539 -40.78 53.58 -43.17
N ASN A 540 -41.09 54.82 -42.77
CA ASN A 540 -42.22 55.12 -41.88
C ASN A 540 -43.58 54.94 -42.57
N ASN A 541 -43.78 55.53 -43.76
CA ASN A 541 -45.06 55.48 -44.46
C ASN A 541 -45.42 54.07 -44.99
N SER A 542 -44.42 53.24 -45.28
CA SER A 542 -44.62 51.83 -45.67
C SER A 542 -44.86 50.89 -44.48
N GLY A 543 -44.77 51.37 -43.24
CA GLY A 543 -44.85 50.55 -42.03
C GLY A 543 -43.61 49.66 -41.77
N LYS A 544 -42.64 49.59 -42.71
CA LYS A 544 -41.45 48.74 -42.58
C LYS A 544 -40.59 49.10 -41.37
N TYR A 545 -40.44 50.39 -41.06
CA TYR A 545 -39.76 50.85 -39.85
C TYR A 545 -40.38 50.28 -38.56
N PHE A 546 -41.71 50.24 -38.50
CA PHE A 546 -42.43 49.68 -37.34
C PHE A 546 -42.24 48.16 -37.26
N ALA A 547 -42.28 47.45 -38.39
CA ALA A 547 -42.02 46.01 -38.45
C ALA A 547 -40.61 45.65 -37.95
N PHE A 548 -39.57 46.37 -38.40
CA PHE A 548 -38.20 46.16 -37.93
C PHE A 548 -38.04 46.45 -36.43
N LYS A 549 -38.68 47.52 -35.93
CA LYS A 549 -38.67 47.88 -34.51
C LYS A 549 -39.30 46.79 -33.64
N GLU A 550 -40.43 46.22 -34.06
CA GLU A 550 -41.11 45.17 -33.30
C GLU A 550 -40.35 43.83 -33.36
N GLN A 551 -39.73 43.49 -34.49
CA GLN A 551 -38.82 42.34 -34.60
C GLN A 551 -37.61 42.45 -33.66
N LEU A 552 -36.90 43.59 -33.70
CA LEU A 552 -35.74 43.83 -32.84
C LEU A 552 -36.12 43.83 -31.35
N LYS A 553 -37.31 44.34 -30.99
CA LYS A 553 -37.82 44.31 -29.62
C LYS A 553 -37.95 42.89 -29.06
N TYR A 554 -38.42 41.90 -29.84
CA TYR A 554 -38.46 40.51 -29.37
C TYR A 554 -37.05 39.94 -29.13
N ALA A 555 -36.10 40.18 -30.03
CA ALA A 555 -34.71 39.76 -29.86
C ALA A 555 -34.04 40.42 -28.64
N VAL A 556 -34.24 41.73 -28.45
CA VAL A 556 -33.74 42.47 -27.29
C VAL A 556 -34.34 41.96 -25.98
N VAL A 557 -35.66 41.73 -25.92
CA VAL A 557 -36.30 41.14 -24.72
C VAL A 557 -35.76 39.75 -24.43
N LYS A 558 -35.47 38.94 -25.47
CA LYS A 558 -34.81 37.64 -25.32
C LYS A 558 -33.39 37.79 -24.74
N ILE A 559 -32.59 38.75 -25.21
CA ILE A 559 -31.27 39.06 -24.61
C ILE A 559 -31.40 39.50 -23.15
N VAL A 560 -32.35 40.39 -22.81
CA VAL A 560 -32.57 40.84 -21.42
C VAL A 560 -32.94 39.67 -20.49
N ARG A 561 -33.75 38.72 -21.00
CA ARG A 561 -34.15 37.52 -20.27
C ARG A 561 -33.02 36.50 -20.11
N GLU A 562 -32.36 36.13 -21.20
CA GLU A 562 -31.38 35.02 -21.23
C GLU A 562 -29.97 35.46 -20.77
N LYS A 563 -29.51 36.65 -21.17
CA LYS A 563 -28.18 37.17 -20.81
C LYS A 563 -28.18 37.91 -19.47
N TYR A 564 -29.11 38.85 -19.29
CA TYR A 564 -29.13 39.73 -18.10
C TYR A 564 -30.01 39.22 -16.95
N GLN A 565 -30.83 38.18 -17.19
CA GLN A 565 -31.70 37.51 -16.20
C GLN A 565 -32.67 38.47 -15.48
N LYS A 566 -32.95 39.65 -16.05
CA LYS A 566 -33.87 40.65 -15.49
C LYS A 566 -35.31 40.30 -15.86
N THR A 567 -35.92 39.44 -15.04
CA THR A 567 -37.33 39.03 -15.16
C THR A 567 -38.27 39.79 -14.23
N THR A 568 -37.74 40.60 -13.31
CA THR A 568 -38.48 41.41 -12.34
C THR A 568 -38.28 42.90 -12.58
N ALA A 569 -39.25 43.72 -12.15
CA ALA A 569 -39.14 45.18 -12.24
C ALA A 569 -38.01 45.73 -11.35
N PHE A 570 -37.34 46.78 -11.82
CA PHE A 570 -36.29 47.48 -11.07
C PHE A 570 -36.88 48.23 -9.86
N LYS A 571 -36.14 48.27 -8.76
CA LYS A 571 -36.62 48.90 -7.51
C LYS A 571 -36.47 50.42 -7.53
N THR A 572 -35.52 50.93 -8.31
CA THR A 572 -35.08 52.32 -8.26
C THR A 572 -34.89 52.86 -9.68
N GLN A 573 -35.43 54.06 -9.97
CA GLN A 573 -35.35 54.66 -11.32
C GLN A 573 -33.90 54.83 -11.81
N LYS A 574 -32.94 55.03 -10.90
CA LYS A 574 -31.51 55.13 -11.23
C LYS A 574 -30.94 53.81 -11.76
N GLU A 575 -31.23 52.68 -11.11
CA GLU A 575 -30.81 51.34 -11.55
C GLU A 575 -31.38 51.01 -12.94
N PHE A 576 -32.60 51.46 -13.24
CA PHE A 576 -33.20 51.28 -14.56
C PHE A 576 -32.49 52.10 -15.64
N GLN A 577 -32.08 53.34 -15.36
CA GLN A 577 -31.32 54.16 -16.30
C GLN A 577 -29.89 53.64 -16.50
N GLU A 578 -29.21 53.22 -15.43
CA GLU A 578 -27.89 52.58 -15.50
C GLU A 578 -27.97 51.29 -16.36
N PHE A 579 -28.95 50.41 -16.11
CA PHE A 579 -29.19 49.21 -16.92
C PHE A 579 -29.54 49.52 -18.39
N LEU A 580 -30.36 50.53 -18.67
CA LEU A 580 -30.67 50.94 -20.04
C LEU A 580 -29.42 51.43 -20.78
N SER A 581 -28.52 52.15 -20.10
CA SER A 581 -27.26 52.62 -20.71
C SER A 581 -26.31 51.45 -21.01
N GLU A 582 -26.17 50.51 -20.09
CA GLU A 582 -25.38 49.27 -20.28
C GLU A 582 -25.94 48.41 -21.43
N LEU A 583 -27.26 48.21 -21.45
CA LEU A 583 -27.94 47.45 -22.50
C LEU A 583 -27.80 48.15 -23.86
N TYR A 584 -27.92 49.48 -23.92
CA TYR A 584 -27.74 50.24 -25.16
C TYR A 584 -26.33 50.08 -25.73
N VAL A 585 -25.29 50.27 -24.92
CA VAL A 585 -23.88 50.07 -25.34
C VAL A 585 -23.68 48.65 -25.85
N TYR A 586 -24.13 47.64 -25.10
CA TYR A 586 -23.99 46.25 -25.52
C TYR A 586 -24.71 45.93 -26.83
N LEU A 587 -25.94 46.41 -27.01
CA LEU A 587 -26.71 46.20 -28.24
C LEU A 587 -26.07 46.91 -29.44
N MET A 588 -25.50 48.10 -29.25
CA MET A 588 -24.74 48.81 -30.28
C MET A 588 -23.47 48.03 -30.68
N ASP A 589 -22.68 47.54 -29.72
CA ASP A 589 -21.49 46.73 -30.00
C ASP A 589 -21.85 45.46 -30.80
N GLN A 590 -22.90 44.74 -30.38
CA GLN A 590 -23.38 43.56 -31.10
C GLN A 590 -23.95 43.89 -32.49
N MET A 591 -24.56 45.07 -32.66
CA MET A 591 -25.00 45.54 -33.97
C MET A 591 -23.82 45.87 -34.89
N HIS A 592 -22.77 46.51 -34.39
CA HIS A 592 -21.55 46.76 -35.17
C HIS A 592 -20.88 45.45 -35.61
N ILE A 593 -20.83 44.43 -34.73
CA ILE A 593 -20.34 43.09 -35.10
C ILE A 593 -21.16 42.50 -36.25
N ALA A 594 -22.49 42.48 -36.14
CA ALA A 594 -23.38 41.91 -37.18
C ALA A 594 -23.34 42.68 -38.51
N LEU A 595 -23.21 44.01 -38.47
CA LEU A 595 -23.10 44.84 -39.68
C LEU A 595 -21.73 44.67 -40.36
N ASN A 596 -20.65 44.58 -39.58
CA ASN A 596 -19.32 44.31 -40.13
C ASN A 596 -19.25 42.90 -40.77
N GLN A 597 -19.90 41.90 -40.17
CA GLN A 597 -20.07 40.56 -40.79
C GLN A 597 -20.85 40.59 -42.11
N LEU A 598 -21.79 41.53 -42.29
CA LEU A 598 -22.55 41.70 -43.53
C LEU A 598 -21.74 42.42 -44.63
N TRP A 599 -20.85 43.33 -44.26
CA TRP A 599 -20.13 44.19 -45.21
C TRP A 599 -18.75 43.66 -45.62
N PHE A 600 -18.20 42.69 -44.88
CA PHE A 600 -16.94 42.01 -45.21
C PHE A 600 -17.21 40.52 -45.48
N GLU A 601 -17.62 40.19 -46.71
CA GLU A 601 -17.88 38.81 -47.14
C GLU A 601 -16.59 38.01 -47.44
N GLU A 602 -15.43 38.68 -47.49
CA GLU A 602 -14.19 38.06 -47.03
C GLU A 602 -14.13 38.18 -45.51
N ALA A 603 -14.66 37.16 -44.83
CA ALA A 603 -14.30 36.93 -43.45
C ALA A 603 -12.77 36.77 -43.39
N ALA A 604 -12.09 37.76 -42.80
CA ALA A 604 -10.77 37.53 -42.22
C ALA A 604 -10.88 36.23 -41.42
N SER A 605 -10.12 35.21 -41.81
CA SER A 605 -10.16 33.90 -41.17
C SER A 605 -10.09 34.13 -39.67
N PRO A 606 -11.03 33.58 -38.87
CA PRO A 606 -11.13 33.92 -37.46
C PRO A 606 -9.76 33.68 -36.86
N VAL A 607 -9.11 34.77 -36.41
CA VAL A 607 -7.69 34.79 -36.00
C VAL A 607 -7.49 33.54 -35.16
N PRO A 608 -6.65 32.57 -35.59
CA PRO A 608 -6.64 31.25 -35.01
C PRO A 608 -6.51 31.39 -33.51
N VAL A 609 -7.58 31.08 -32.77
CA VAL A 609 -7.59 31.21 -31.32
C VAL A 609 -6.51 30.27 -30.84
N LEU A 610 -5.37 30.83 -30.42
CA LEU A 610 -4.17 30.05 -30.12
C LEU A 610 -4.55 29.06 -29.02
N ARG A 611 -4.74 27.80 -29.41
CA ARG A 611 -4.99 26.72 -28.49
C ARG A 611 -3.63 26.32 -27.93
N MET A 612 -3.21 27.06 -26.90
CA MET A 612 -2.12 26.68 -26.01
C MET A 612 -2.28 25.21 -25.64
N THR A 613 -1.22 24.42 -25.73
CA THR A 613 -1.34 22.98 -25.44
C THR A 613 -1.58 22.75 -23.94
N PRO A 614 -2.19 21.62 -23.55
CA PRO A 614 -2.39 21.29 -22.14
C PRO A 614 -1.09 21.27 -21.32
N GLU A 615 0.03 20.93 -21.95
CA GLU A 615 1.37 20.88 -21.35
C GLU A 615 1.92 22.30 -21.13
N GLN A 616 1.74 23.21 -22.09
CA GLN A 616 2.10 24.62 -21.94
C GLN A 616 1.27 25.29 -20.83
N LEU A 617 -0.02 25.01 -20.76
CA LEU A 617 -0.88 25.53 -19.69
C LEU A 617 -0.49 24.99 -18.30
N TRP A 618 -0.02 23.75 -18.21
CA TRP A 618 0.55 23.21 -16.97
C TRP A 618 1.84 23.94 -16.57
N LEU A 619 2.76 24.13 -17.51
CA LEU A 619 4.00 24.89 -17.27
C LEU A 619 3.70 26.32 -16.78
N PHE A 620 2.73 27.00 -17.40
CA PHE A 620 2.36 28.37 -17.02
C PHE A 620 1.67 28.43 -15.65
N ALA A 621 0.87 27.41 -15.31
CA ALA A 621 0.28 27.29 -13.98
C ALA A 621 1.37 27.13 -12.91
N HIS A 622 2.34 26.25 -13.14
CA HIS A 622 3.45 26.00 -12.23
C HIS A 622 4.42 27.19 -12.14
N GLU A 623 4.66 27.90 -13.25
CA GLU A 623 5.39 29.18 -13.27
C GLU A 623 4.70 30.24 -12.41
N ALA A 624 3.38 30.34 -12.46
CA ALA A 624 2.60 31.24 -11.62
C ALA A 624 2.59 30.80 -10.13
N GLU A 625 2.57 29.50 -9.82
CA GLU A 625 2.70 28.96 -8.46
C GLU A 625 4.03 29.35 -7.81
N VAL A 626 5.16 29.12 -8.50
CA VAL A 626 6.51 29.45 -7.99
C VAL A 626 6.73 30.97 -7.89
N ASN A 627 6.06 31.76 -8.74
CA ASN A 627 6.02 33.22 -8.62
C ASN A 627 4.99 33.74 -7.58
N LYS A 628 4.25 32.85 -6.90
CA LYS A 628 3.18 33.16 -5.94
C LYS A 628 1.99 33.97 -6.50
N ASP A 629 1.78 33.99 -7.82
CA ASP A 629 0.55 34.51 -8.43
C ASP A 629 -0.52 33.40 -8.52
N TYR A 630 -1.05 33.03 -7.36
CA TYR A 630 -2.06 31.98 -7.23
C TYR A 630 -3.36 32.29 -7.99
N LYS A 631 -3.64 33.57 -8.29
CA LYS A 631 -4.81 33.95 -9.09
C LYS A 631 -4.61 33.54 -10.55
N LEU A 632 -3.45 33.84 -11.11
CA LEU A 632 -3.09 33.46 -12.46
C LEU A 632 -2.94 31.93 -12.59
N ALA A 633 -2.31 31.27 -11.62
CA ALA A 633 -2.19 29.81 -11.57
C ALA A 633 -3.57 29.11 -11.62
N SER A 634 -4.53 29.57 -10.80
CA SER A 634 -5.89 29.03 -10.82
C SER A 634 -6.61 29.25 -12.16
N ILE A 635 -6.29 30.31 -12.90
CA ILE A 635 -6.87 30.55 -14.23
C ILE A 635 -6.30 29.55 -15.24
N TYR A 636 -4.98 29.30 -15.26
CA TYR A 636 -4.37 28.34 -16.17
C TYR A 636 -4.83 26.90 -15.91
N HIS A 637 -4.92 26.47 -14.64
CA HIS A 637 -5.51 25.16 -14.31
C HIS A 637 -6.97 25.03 -14.76
N GLN A 638 -7.79 26.06 -14.56
CA GLN A 638 -9.18 26.08 -15.04
C GLN A 638 -9.29 26.10 -16.58
N GLN A 639 -8.39 26.80 -17.27
CA GLN A 639 -8.31 26.77 -18.74
C GLN A 639 -7.96 25.36 -19.24
N ARG A 640 -6.98 24.70 -18.63
CA ARG A 640 -6.58 23.32 -18.97
C ARG A 640 -7.72 22.31 -18.75
N LEU A 641 -8.45 22.43 -17.64
CA LEU A 641 -9.67 21.65 -17.39
C LEU A 641 -10.82 21.98 -18.36
N SER A 642 -10.90 23.22 -18.87
CA SER A 642 -11.90 23.60 -19.87
C SER A 642 -11.61 23.08 -21.28
N GLN A 643 -10.34 22.79 -21.59
CA GLN A 643 -9.94 22.13 -22.84
C GLN A 643 -10.25 20.63 -22.80
N ASP A 644 -9.90 19.96 -21.71
CA ASP A 644 -10.23 18.56 -21.49
C ASP A 644 -10.60 18.29 -20.02
N GLN A 645 -11.89 18.04 -19.81
CA GLN A 645 -12.49 17.70 -18.52
C GLN A 645 -12.39 16.19 -18.18
N HIS A 646 -12.10 15.33 -19.17
CA HIS A 646 -12.07 13.87 -19.00
C HIS A 646 -10.68 13.34 -18.64
N ASN A 647 -9.64 14.17 -18.71
CA ASN A 647 -8.31 13.81 -18.26
C ASN A 647 -8.18 13.86 -16.73
N ILE A 648 -7.92 12.69 -16.14
CA ILE A 648 -7.73 12.51 -14.69
C ILE A 648 -6.55 13.34 -14.16
N GLN A 649 -5.44 13.43 -14.90
CA GLN A 649 -4.24 14.14 -14.43
C GLN A 649 -4.51 15.64 -14.25
N HIS A 650 -5.34 16.25 -15.10
CA HIS A 650 -5.69 17.66 -14.97
C HIS A 650 -6.40 17.95 -13.64
N TRP A 651 -7.28 17.04 -13.21
CA TRP A 651 -7.95 17.13 -11.90
C TRP A 651 -7.01 16.86 -10.73
N LEU A 652 -6.04 15.95 -10.89
CA LEU A 652 -5.02 15.67 -9.88
C LEU A 652 -4.09 16.87 -9.67
N ASP A 653 -3.62 17.49 -10.76
CA ASP A 653 -2.75 18.68 -10.73
C ASP A 653 -3.46 19.86 -10.08
N TYR A 654 -4.74 20.12 -10.43
CA TYR A 654 -5.52 21.18 -9.80
C TYR A 654 -5.84 20.88 -8.31
N GLY A 655 -5.99 19.60 -7.95
CA GLY A 655 -6.07 19.18 -6.55
C GLY A 655 -4.77 19.40 -5.77
N ALA A 656 -3.60 19.16 -6.39
CA ALA A 656 -2.29 19.44 -5.81
C ALA A 656 -2.05 20.95 -5.58
N PHE A 657 -2.54 21.78 -6.50
CA PHE A 657 -2.57 23.24 -6.35
C PHE A 657 -3.44 23.67 -5.16
N HIS A 658 -4.63 23.08 -4.99
CA HIS A 658 -5.46 23.37 -3.82
C HIS A 658 -4.87 22.84 -2.50
N LEU A 659 -4.11 21.75 -2.52
CA LEU A 659 -3.34 21.29 -1.34
C LEU A 659 -2.21 22.27 -0.98
N LEU A 660 -1.52 22.84 -1.97
CA LEU A 660 -0.51 23.89 -1.76
C LEU A 660 -1.10 25.15 -1.11
N LEU A 661 -2.36 25.48 -1.40
CA LEU A 661 -3.10 26.58 -0.78
C LEU A 661 -3.79 26.22 0.55
N GLU A 662 -3.59 25.00 1.06
CA GLU A 662 -4.30 24.43 2.23
C GLU A 662 -5.84 24.35 2.06
N GLU A 663 -6.37 24.51 0.84
CA GLU A 663 -7.80 24.48 0.50
C GLU A 663 -8.32 23.03 0.34
N THR A 664 -8.20 22.24 1.41
CA THR A 664 -8.51 20.80 1.45
C THR A 664 -9.89 20.40 0.90
N THR A 665 -10.92 21.24 1.06
CA THR A 665 -12.27 20.96 0.54
C THR A 665 -12.35 21.05 -0.98
N LYS A 666 -11.64 21.97 -1.62
CA LYS A 666 -11.57 22.05 -3.10
C LYS A 666 -10.69 20.93 -3.66
N ALA A 667 -9.60 20.59 -2.97
CA ALA A 667 -8.80 19.42 -3.31
C ALA A 667 -9.65 18.13 -3.27
N GLN A 668 -10.49 17.95 -2.25
CA GLN A 668 -11.46 16.85 -2.16
C GLN A 668 -12.39 16.81 -3.38
N GLU A 669 -12.99 17.95 -3.77
CA GLU A 669 -13.84 18.01 -4.96
C GLU A 669 -13.09 17.60 -6.24
N CYS A 670 -11.85 18.04 -6.43
CA CYS A 670 -11.02 17.71 -7.59
C CYS A 670 -10.71 16.21 -7.64
N PHE A 671 -10.27 15.61 -6.54
CA PHE A 671 -10.00 14.17 -6.47
C PHE A 671 -11.28 13.32 -6.60
N TRP A 672 -12.43 13.82 -6.16
CA TRP A 672 -13.73 13.20 -6.42
C TRP A 672 -14.16 13.31 -7.89
N GLN A 673 -13.87 14.41 -8.60
CA GLN A 673 -14.09 14.46 -10.05
C GLN A 673 -13.20 13.43 -10.76
N ALA A 674 -11.92 13.34 -10.39
CA ALA A 674 -11.00 12.32 -10.92
C ALA A 674 -11.52 10.88 -10.70
N LEU A 675 -12.03 10.56 -9.51
CA LEU A 675 -12.66 9.27 -9.21
C LEU A 675 -14.01 9.04 -9.91
N SER A 676 -14.74 10.10 -10.26
CA SER A 676 -15.98 9.98 -11.04
C SER A 676 -15.73 9.61 -12.50
N LEU A 677 -14.54 9.93 -13.03
CA LEU A 677 -14.05 9.51 -14.34
C LEU A 677 -13.55 8.05 -14.30
N ASP A 678 -12.71 7.71 -13.32
CA ASP A 678 -12.26 6.33 -13.07
C ASP A 678 -12.23 5.97 -11.58
N LEU A 679 -13.18 5.11 -11.17
CA LEU A 679 -13.30 4.53 -9.83
C LEU A 679 -12.19 3.52 -9.48
N HIS A 680 -11.27 3.24 -10.42
CA HIS A 680 -10.13 2.34 -10.24
C HIS A 680 -8.79 3.06 -10.31
N HIS A 681 -8.77 4.39 -10.47
CA HIS A 681 -7.52 5.15 -10.54
C HIS A 681 -6.85 5.28 -9.16
N ILE A 682 -5.71 4.62 -9.00
CA ILE A 682 -5.06 4.40 -7.69
C ILE A 682 -4.60 5.72 -7.06
N GLN A 683 -3.98 6.63 -7.82
CA GLN A 683 -3.48 7.89 -7.27
C GLN A 683 -4.62 8.75 -6.71
N SER A 684 -5.77 8.83 -7.40
CA SER A 684 -6.97 9.53 -6.95
C SER A 684 -7.57 8.90 -5.68
N LEU A 685 -7.52 7.58 -5.54
CA LEU A 685 -7.96 6.89 -4.31
C LEU A 685 -7.03 7.19 -3.14
N LEU A 686 -5.70 7.15 -3.35
CA LEU A 686 -4.71 7.47 -2.32
C LEU A 686 -4.81 8.93 -1.88
N LEU A 687 -4.93 9.87 -2.82
CA LEU A 687 -5.08 11.30 -2.55
C LEU A 687 -6.43 11.62 -1.88
N SER A 688 -7.52 10.96 -2.29
CA SER A 688 -8.81 11.05 -1.58
C SER A 688 -8.73 10.50 -0.16
N GLY A 689 -7.96 9.42 0.06
CA GLY A 689 -7.67 8.89 1.40
C GLY A 689 -6.88 9.87 2.26
N VAL A 690 -5.81 10.48 1.71
CA VAL A 690 -5.01 11.53 2.38
C VAL A 690 -5.87 12.73 2.75
N VAL A 691 -6.67 13.26 1.83
CA VAL A 691 -7.57 14.40 2.10
C VAL A 691 -8.65 14.04 3.12
N ALA A 692 -9.23 12.83 3.05
CA ALA A 692 -10.18 12.37 4.05
C ALA A 692 -9.55 12.30 5.46
N VAL A 693 -8.26 11.95 5.58
CA VAL A 693 -7.54 12.03 6.87
C VAL A 693 -7.33 13.47 7.33
N MET A 694 -6.95 14.39 6.43
CA MET A 694 -6.82 15.82 6.75
C MET A 694 -8.15 16.42 7.23
N LEU A 695 -9.28 15.94 6.70
CA LEU A 695 -10.64 16.31 7.10
C LEU A 695 -11.19 15.49 8.30
N GLN A 696 -10.37 14.62 8.92
CA GLN A 696 -10.75 13.73 10.03
C GLN A 696 -11.86 12.70 9.71
N HIS A 697 -12.13 12.45 8.44
CA HIS A 697 -13.08 11.44 7.93
C HIS A 697 -12.44 10.04 7.89
N TYR A 698 -11.94 9.56 9.04
CA TYR A 698 -11.15 8.32 9.14
C TYR A 698 -11.84 7.06 8.56
N LYS A 699 -13.17 6.99 8.59
CA LYS A 699 -13.93 5.85 8.01
C LYS A 699 -13.89 5.84 6.48
N GLU A 700 -13.98 7.01 5.86
CA GLU A 700 -13.91 7.18 4.41
C GLU A 700 -12.48 6.88 3.93
N ALA A 701 -11.48 7.40 4.67
CA ALA A 701 -10.07 7.10 4.45
C ALA A 701 -9.75 5.58 4.51
N GLU A 702 -10.30 4.83 5.48
CA GLU A 702 -10.09 3.36 5.54
C GLU A 702 -10.60 2.69 4.25
N ILE A 703 -11.76 3.09 3.74
CA ILE A 703 -12.34 2.55 2.51
C ILE A 703 -11.47 2.90 1.29
N PHE A 704 -10.98 4.14 1.20
CA PHE A 704 -10.09 4.56 0.11
C PHE A 704 -8.77 3.78 0.10
N PHE A 705 -8.05 3.72 1.23
CA PHE A 705 -6.79 2.97 1.33
C PHE A 705 -6.97 1.46 1.13
N GLU A 706 -8.01 0.85 1.73
CA GLU A 706 -8.33 -0.57 1.47
C GLU A 706 -8.66 -0.82 0.00
N SER A 707 -9.37 0.10 -0.67
CA SER A 707 -9.67 -0.04 -2.10
C SER A 707 -8.41 0.03 -2.96
N ALA A 708 -7.48 0.93 -2.68
CA ALA A 708 -6.19 1.01 -3.38
C ALA A 708 -5.39 -0.29 -3.24
N CYS A 709 -5.19 -0.78 -2.01
CA CYS A 709 -4.51 -2.06 -1.73
C CYS A 709 -5.26 -3.29 -2.29
N CYS A 710 -6.54 -3.19 -2.62
CA CYS A 710 -7.32 -4.26 -3.27
C CYS A 710 -7.31 -4.17 -4.80
N LEU A 711 -7.07 -3.00 -5.38
CA LEU A 711 -6.96 -2.80 -6.82
C LEU A 711 -5.58 -3.17 -7.33
N GLU A 712 -4.54 -2.69 -6.66
CA GLU A 712 -3.15 -3.04 -6.94
C GLU A 712 -2.46 -3.57 -5.66
N PRO A 713 -2.51 -4.89 -5.42
CA PRO A 713 -1.77 -5.51 -4.32
C PRO A 713 -0.25 -5.33 -4.40
N SER A 714 0.31 -5.02 -5.57
CA SER A 714 1.74 -4.76 -5.81
C SER A 714 2.20 -3.33 -5.46
N SER A 715 1.28 -2.44 -5.10
CA SER A 715 1.58 -1.02 -4.90
C SER A 715 2.24 -0.76 -3.54
N VAL A 716 3.56 -0.55 -3.54
CA VAL A 716 4.34 -0.23 -2.32
C VAL A 716 3.79 1.02 -1.62
N ILE A 717 3.46 2.06 -2.39
CA ILE A 717 2.97 3.36 -1.89
C ILE A 717 1.60 3.19 -1.22
N ALA A 718 0.70 2.39 -1.80
CA ALA A 718 -0.62 2.16 -1.21
C ALA A 718 -0.54 1.50 0.17
N TRP A 719 0.31 0.47 0.30
CA TRP A 719 0.56 -0.19 1.58
C TRP A 719 1.27 0.72 2.59
N ALA A 720 2.26 1.51 2.17
CA ALA A 720 2.94 2.46 3.04
C ALA A 720 1.99 3.56 3.57
N LEU A 721 1.17 4.17 2.71
CA LEU A 721 0.16 5.17 3.12
C LEU A 721 -0.91 4.58 4.03
N SER A 722 -1.36 3.35 3.75
CA SER A 722 -2.27 2.59 4.62
C SER A 722 -1.64 2.33 6.00
N GLY A 723 -0.33 2.05 6.06
CA GLY A 723 0.42 1.90 7.30
C GLY A 723 0.47 3.19 8.14
N LEU A 724 0.88 4.31 7.53
CA LEU A 724 0.90 5.64 8.17
C LEU A 724 -0.50 6.05 8.66
N PHE A 725 -1.55 5.72 7.90
CA PHE A 725 -2.94 5.95 8.29
C PHE A 725 -3.37 5.11 9.51
N TYR A 726 -2.99 3.84 9.60
CA TYR A 726 -3.32 3.02 10.77
C TYR A 726 -2.54 3.43 12.02
N GLU A 727 -1.32 3.93 11.85
CA GLU A 727 -0.53 4.53 12.94
C GLU A 727 -1.19 5.80 13.48
N LEU A 728 -1.74 6.69 12.62
CA LEU A 728 -2.55 7.83 13.06
C LEU A 728 -3.79 7.42 13.88
N GLN A 729 -4.29 6.20 13.71
CA GLN A 729 -5.37 5.63 14.53
C GLN A 729 -4.88 4.89 15.79
N ASN A 730 -3.58 4.91 16.10
CA ASN A 730 -2.93 4.07 17.11
C ASN A 730 -3.13 2.55 16.90
N ASN A 731 -3.39 2.11 15.67
CA ASN A 731 -3.58 0.71 15.31
C ASN A 731 -2.27 0.09 14.81
N ASN A 732 -1.29 0.02 15.70
CA ASN A 732 0.10 -0.35 15.42
C ASN A 732 0.24 -1.73 14.73
N THR A 733 -0.71 -2.65 14.94
CA THR A 733 -0.65 -4.00 14.36
C THR A 733 -1.00 -4.02 12.88
N ARG A 734 -2.02 -3.25 12.46
CA ARG A 734 -2.32 -3.07 11.04
C ARG A 734 -1.25 -2.21 10.35
N ALA A 735 -0.70 -1.21 11.04
CA ALA A 735 0.39 -0.38 10.53
C ALA A 735 1.63 -1.23 10.22
N GLU A 736 2.10 -2.01 11.18
CA GLU A 736 3.27 -2.89 11.04
C GLU A 736 3.08 -3.94 9.93
N LEU A 737 1.89 -4.57 9.82
CA LEU A 737 1.61 -5.49 8.72
C LEU A 737 1.63 -4.79 7.35
N ALA A 738 1.06 -3.60 7.23
CA ALA A 738 1.07 -2.83 5.99
C ALA A 738 2.51 -2.42 5.60
N PHE A 739 3.35 -2.03 6.57
CA PHE A 739 4.77 -1.76 6.33
C PHE A 739 5.58 -3.02 5.96
N ARG A 740 5.26 -4.19 6.54
CA ARG A 740 5.88 -5.47 6.14
C ARG A 740 5.55 -5.84 4.70
N GLU A 741 4.28 -5.77 4.32
CA GLU A 741 3.86 -6.03 2.92
C GLU A 741 4.51 -5.03 1.95
N ALA A 742 4.55 -3.73 2.30
CA ALA A 742 5.25 -2.73 1.50
C ALA A 742 6.75 -3.06 1.32
N LYS A 743 7.45 -3.45 2.39
CA LYS A 743 8.87 -3.84 2.36
C LYS A 743 9.10 -5.09 1.49
N LYS A 744 8.25 -6.10 1.65
CA LYS A 744 8.27 -7.34 0.85
C LYS A 744 8.08 -7.08 -0.63
N LEU A 745 7.10 -6.26 -1.00
CA LEU A 745 6.85 -5.85 -2.38
C LEU A 745 8.01 -5.06 -2.98
N LEU A 746 8.59 -4.13 -2.23
CA LEU A 746 9.78 -3.39 -2.64
C LEU A 746 10.98 -4.31 -2.87
N GLN A 747 11.22 -5.29 -1.98
CA GLN A 747 12.28 -6.27 -2.12
C GLN A 747 12.05 -7.19 -3.34
N ALA A 748 10.80 -7.53 -3.65
CA ALA A 748 10.42 -8.25 -4.87
C ALA A 748 10.65 -7.40 -6.15
N GLN A 749 10.38 -6.09 -6.11
CA GLN A 749 10.71 -5.16 -7.21
C GLN A 749 12.22 -5.09 -7.43
N LEU A 750 13.00 -4.81 -6.37
CA LEU A 750 14.46 -4.67 -6.44
C LEU A 750 15.17 -5.96 -6.87
N THR A 751 14.67 -7.14 -6.47
CA THR A 751 15.22 -8.43 -6.93
C THR A 751 14.89 -8.70 -8.39
N LYS A 752 13.69 -8.35 -8.86
CA LYS A 752 13.34 -8.39 -10.29
C LYS A 752 14.21 -7.44 -11.11
N GLU A 753 14.37 -6.18 -10.69
CA GLU A 753 15.23 -5.19 -11.34
C GLU A 753 16.67 -5.66 -11.44
N ARG A 754 17.25 -6.22 -10.37
CA ARG A 754 18.61 -6.80 -10.36
C ARG A 754 18.77 -8.04 -11.24
N SER A 755 17.70 -8.74 -11.59
CA SER A 755 17.76 -9.92 -12.47
C SER A 755 17.79 -9.56 -13.96
N ILE A 756 17.40 -8.34 -14.34
CA ILE A 756 17.31 -7.90 -15.74
C ILE A 756 18.70 -7.64 -16.38
N PRO A 757 19.68 -6.99 -15.71
CA PRO A 757 21.03 -6.80 -16.26
C PRO A 757 21.78 -8.11 -16.56
N LEU A 758 21.63 -9.12 -15.69
CA LEU A 758 22.36 -10.40 -15.80
C LEU A 758 21.97 -11.24 -17.01
N ALA A 759 20.84 -10.95 -17.66
CA ALA A 759 20.45 -11.56 -18.93
C ALA A 759 21.01 -10.82 -20.16
N ALA A 760 21.41 -9.55 -20.02
CA ALA A 760 21.87 -8.70 -21.12
C ALA A 760 23.39 -8.80 -21.36
N GLU A 761 24.18 -9.14 -20.34
CA GLU A 761 25.64 -9.29 -20.45
C GLU A 761 26.10 -10.70 -20.90
N GLY A 762 25.16 -11.61 -21.17
CA GLY A 762 25.43 -13.03 -21.46
C GLY A 762 25.64 -13.42 -22.93
N GLU A 763 25.30 -12.58 -23.92
CA GLU A 763 25.34 -12.95 -25.34
C GLU A 763 26.13 -11.97 -26.24
N GLY A 764 27.45 -12.05 -26.12
CA GLY A 764 28.43 -11.72 -27.16
C GLY A 764 29.72 -12.51 -26.87
N GLU A 765 30.35 -13.26 -27.78
CA GLU A 765 30.28 -13.24 -29.24
C GLU A 765 30.29 -14.67 -29.83
N LYS A 766 29.45 -14.96 -30.85
CA LYS A 766 29.80 -15.90 -31.93
C LYS A 766 29.14 -15.49 -33.25
N LYS A 767 29.91 -14.85 -34.14
CA LYS A 767 29.55 -14.74 -35.57
C LYS A 767 30.06 -15.97 -36.32
N GLN A 768 29.16 -16.76 -36.91
CA GLN A 768 29.30 -17.21 -38.31
C GLN A 768 28.04 -17.92 -38.85
N THR A 769 27.48 -17.32 -39.91
CA THR A 769 26.91 -17.97 -41.11
C THR A 769 26.21 -19.34 -40.99
N SER A 770 24.90 -19.37 -41.21
CA SER A 770 24.29 -20.15 -42.32
C SER A 770 22.78 -19.84 -42.43
N ALA A 771 22.16 -20.26 -43.53
CA ALA A 771 20.82 -19.81 -43.93
C ALA A 771 19.74 -20.88 -43.77
N ALA A 772 18.50 -20.41 -43.90
CA ALA A 772 17.31 -21.10 -44.44
C ALA A 772 16.35 -21.85 -43.49
N SER A 773 15.09 -21.84 -43.96
CA SER A 773 13.98 -22.76 -43.65
C SER A 773 13.18 -22.53 -42.37
N VAL A 774 12.28 -21.54 -42.41
CA VAL A 774 11.00 -21.64 -41.71
C VAL A 774 10.08 -22.54 -42.54
N ARG A 775 9.61 -23.65 -41.97
CA ARG A 775 8.37 -24.30 -42.42
C ARG A 775 7.59 -24.87 -41.25
N SER A 776 6.33 -24.47 -41.17
CA SER A 776 5.34 -24.88 -40.17
C SER A 776 4.79 -26.29 -40.43
N GLN A 777 4.21 -26.89 -39.38
CA GLN A 777 3.10 -27.82 -39.50
C GLN A 777 1.99 -27.44 -38.51
N SER A 778 0.74 -27.71 -38.91
CA SER A 778 -0.48 -27.25 -38.27
C SER A 778 -1.61 -28.29 -38.42
N SER A 779 -2.53 -28.31 -37.45
CA SER A 779 -3.91 -28.83 -37.55
C SER A 779 -4.63 -28.44 -36.25
N GLY A 780 -5.88 -27.94 -36.19
CA GLY A 780 -6.93 -27.68 -37.19
C GLY A 780 -8.30 -28.16 -36.64
N PRO A 781 -9.48 -27.77 -37.18
CA PRO A 781 -9.74 -26.68 -38.13
C PRO A 781 -11.03 -25.84 -37.88
N ASP A 782 -11.21 -24.83 -38.74
CA ASP A 782 -12.46 -24.47 -39.47
C ASP A 782 -13.29 -23.17 -39.26
N GLU A 783 -13.69 -22.65 -40.45
CA GLU A 783 -14.76 -21.71 -40.85
C GLU A 783 -14.64 -20.16 -40.77
N SER A 784 -13.73 -19.62 -41.60
CA SER A 784 -14.09 -18.87 -42.86
C SER A 784 -14.44 -17.35 -42.92
N LEU A 785 -14.07 -16.79 -44.10
CA LEU A 785 -14.51 -15.54 -44.79
C LEU A 785 -14.03 -14.15 -44.28
N SER A 786 -13.72 -13.12 -45.11
CA SER A 786 -13.09 -13.03 -46.45
C SER A 786 -12.95 -11.56 -46.91
N ALA A 787 -11.87 -11.21 -47.65
CA ALA A 787 -11.73 -10.05 -48.59
C ALA A 787 -11.75 -8.61 -47.97
N SER A 788 -11.16 -7.54 -48.57
CA SER A 788 -10.46 -7.33 -49.86
C SER A 788 -9.60 -6.04 -49.85
N HIS A 789 -8.64 -5.93 -50.79
CA HIS A 789 -7.99 -4.75 -51.44
C HIS A 789 -7.95 -3.36 -50.72
N GLY A 790 -6.87 -2.58 -50.68
CA GLY A 790 -5.55 -2.63 -51.34
C GLY A 790 -5.25 -1.36 -52.16
N ASN A 791 -4.09 -0.70 -51.97
CA ASN A 791 -3.55 0.28 -52.95
C ASN A 791 -2.06 0.65 -52.73
N LEU A 792 -1.45 1.28 -53.74
CA LEU A 792 0.01 1.35 -53.96
C LEU A 792 0.74 2.59 -53.40
N ALA A 793 1.90 2.32 -52.79
CA ALA A 793 3.26 2.87 -52.99
C ALA A 793 3.57 4.30 -53.54
N LEU A 794 4.75 4.77 -53.09
CA LEU A 794 5.74 5.69 -53.73
C LEU A 794 5.60 7.22 -53.57
N LYS A 795 6.38 7.79 -52.61
CA LYS A 795 7.72 8.40 -52.87
C LYS A 795 8.43 8.94 -51.60
N ASN A 796 9.72 8.62 -51.48
CA ASN A 796 10.75 9.21 -50.60
C ASN A 796 11.26 10.57 -51.19
N PRO A 797 12.12 11.41 -50.54
CA PRO A 797 13.18 11.03 -49.58
C PRO A 797 13.60 11.98 -48.42
N ASP A 798 14.37 11.38 -47.50
CA ASP A 798 15.56 11.83 -46.74
C ASP A 798 15.67 13.20 -46.03
N LEU A 799 16.01 13.12 -44.73
CA LEU A 799 17.25 13.73 -44.22
C LEU A 799 17.79 12.96 -42.99
N GLY A 800 19.10 12.70 -42.98
CA GLY A 800 19.70 11.65 -42.13
C GLY A 800 20.27 12.12 -40.79
N ILE A 801 20.34 11.18 -39.85
CA ILE A 801 20.99 11.32 -38.54
C ILE A 801 22.52 11.18 -38.70
N VAL A 802 23.29 12.17 -38.24
CA VAL A 802 24.75 12.07 -38.11
C VAL A 802 25.11 11.86 -36.64
N SER A 803 25.90 10.82 -36.38
CA SER A 803 26.40 10.46 -35.04
C SER A 803 27.82 11.01 -34.85
N CYS A 804 28.01 11.85 -33.83
CA CYS A 804 29.33 12.37 -33.46
C CYS A 804 29.97 11.54 -32.33
N LYS A 805 30.67 10.46 -32.71
CA LYS A 805 31.77 9.92 -31.91
C LYS A 805 33.08 10.59 -32.34
N GLU A 806 33.44 11.71 -31.73
CA GLU A 806 34.83 12.22 -31.65
C GLU A 806 34.87 13.55 -30.87
N ILE A 807 35.35 13.50 -29.62
CA ILE A 807 36.15 14.49 -28.86
C ILE A 807 36.46 13.78 -27.51
N SER A 808 37.33 12.77 -27.55
CA SER A 808 37.72 11.99 -26.36
C SER A 808 39.24 11.79 -26.23
N SER A 809 40.03 12.61 -26.93
CA SER A 809 41.49 12.49 -27.04
C SER A 809 42.26 13.73 -26.58
N GLN A 810 41.58 14.84 -26.26
CA GLN A 810 42.20 16.10 -25.84
C GLN A 810 41.56 16.71 -24.58
N PHE A 811 41.57 16.00 -23.45
CA PHE A 811 41.73 16.63 -22.12
C PHE A 811 42.41 15.72 -21.07
N ARG A 812 43.10 14.67 -21.52
CA ARG A 812 43.91 13.79 -20.65
C ARG A 812 45.28 14.41 -20.34
N LYS A 813 45.30 15.63 -19.78
CA LYS A 813 46.51 16.37 -19.37
C LYS A 813 46.25 17.61 -18.48
N SER A 814 45.41 17.50 -17.44
CA SER A 814 45.39 18.49 -16.33
C SER A 814 45.04 17.92 -14.95
N VAL A 815 45.16 16.61 -14.75
CA VAL A 815 44.78 15.92 -13.50
C VAL A 815 45.96 15.81 -12.49
N ASP A 816 47.19 16.11 -12.92
CA ASP A 816 48.41 15.95 -12.11
C ASP A 816 48.87 17.21 -11.35
N LEU A 817 47.97 18.14 -10.98
CA LEU A 817 48.37 19.38 -10.27
C LEU A 817 47.44 19.85 -9.14
N CYS A 818 46.68 18.95 -8.49
CA CYS A 818 45.93 19.28 -7.26
C CYS A 818 45.99 18.23 -6.14
N PHE A 819 46.91 17.27 -6.20
CA PHE A 819 47.06 16.21 -5.18
C PHE A 819 48.21 16.45 -4.18
N SER A 820 48.68 17.69 -4.00
CA SER A 820 49.95 17.98 -3.30
C SER A 820 49.90 19.04 -2.18
N LEU A 821 48.73 19.61 -1.81
CA LEU A 821 48.73 20.80 -0.93
C LEU A 821 47.65 20.89 0.17
N LEU A 822 47.06 19.78 0.66
CA LEU A 822 46.04 19.88 1.71
C LEU A 822 46.04 18.78 2.80
N CYS A 823 47.21 18.26 3.19
CA CYS A 823 47.34 17.22 4.23
C CYS A 823 48.32 17.53 5.37
N HIS A 824 48.57 18.80 5.74
CA HIS A 824 49.59 19.11 6.76
C HIS A 824 49.29 20.14 7.86
N LEU A 825 48.03 20.60 8.02
CA LEU A 825 47.62 21.46 9.13
C LEU A 825 46.35 20.97 9.83
N LEU A 826 46.50 19.90 10.61
CA LEU A 826 45.61 19.56 11.72
C LEU A 826 46.20 20.16 13.01
N GLY A 827 45.38 20.84 13.82
CA GLY A 827 45.79 21.42 15.11
C GLY A 827 44.59 21.75 16.01
N PHE A 828 44.51 21.07 17.16
CA PHE A 828 43.42 21.15 18.15
C PHE A 828 43.24 22.51 18.82
N THR A 829 42.02 22.84 19.28
CA THR A 829 41.71 22.98 20.74
C THR A 829 40.19 23.17 21.03
N LEU A 830 39.73 22.57 22.14
CA LEU A 830 38.39 22.77 22.75
C LEU A 830 38.39 23.99 23.70
N TYR A 831 37.21 24.60 23.94
CA TYR A 831 36.75 25.00 25.31
C TYR A 831 35.23 25.28 25.34
N CYS A 832 34.58 25.10 26.50
CA CYS A 832 33.12 25.20 26.72
C CYS A 832 32.76 26.36 27.68
N TRP A 833 31.52 26.91 27.64
CA TRP A 833 30.57 26.89 28.78
C TRP A 833 29.18 27.57 28.57
N ASP A 834 28.22 27.18 29.43
CA ASP A 834 26.80 27.55 29.53
C ASP A 834 26.47 28.97 30.09
N SER A 835 25.23 29.47 29.88
CA SER A 835 24.20 29.62 30.96
C SER A 835 22.96 30.56 30.68
N SER A 836 21.76 29.98 30.75
CA SER A 836 20.49 30.46 31.39
C SER A 836 19.67 31.74 31.00
N VAL A 837 18.44 31.52 30.43
CA VAL A 837 17.01 31.97 30.77
C VAL A 837 16.71 33.31 31.53
N PRO A 838 15.47 33.94 31.56
CA PRO A 838 14.10 33.40 31.28
C PRO A 838 12.91 34.28 30.71
N SER A 839 11.78 33.60 30.37
CA SER A 839 10.33 34.00 30.52
C SER A 839 9.64 35.00 29.54
N ARG A 840 8.30 35.07 29.35
CA ARG A 840 7.09 34.18 29.43
C ARG A 840 5.83 34.98 28.97
N VAL A 841 4.94 34.47 28.08
CA VAL A 841 3.45 34.71 28.02
C VAL A 841 2.75 33.53 27.28
N SER A 842 1.47 33.22 27.56
CA SER A 842 0.63 32.15 26.94
C SER A 842 -0.74 32.72 26.49
N ALA A 843 -1.72 32.05 25.83
CA ALA A 843 -2.07 30.64 25.55
C ALA A 843 -3.01 30.61 24.28
N PRO A 844 -3.85 29.58 23.93
CA PRO A 844 -4.02 28.20 24.44
C PRO A 844 -4.17 27.06 23.38
N ALA A 845 -3.91 25.82 23.85
CA ALA A 845 -4.55 24.53 23.54
C ALA A 845 -5.07 24.17 22.11
N LEU A 846 -4.18 23.64 21.27
CA LEU A 846 -4.39 22.37 20.53
C LEU A 846 -3.04 21.77 20.06
N ALA A 847 -2.02 22.61 19.90
CA ALA A 847 -0.70 22.23 19.40
C ALA A 847 0.24 21.50 20.41
N SER A 848 -0.24 21.11 21.60
CA SER A 848 0.65 20.64 22.69
C SER A 848 1.07 19.17 22.59
N GLU A 849 0.21 18.27 22.06
CA GLU A 849 0.51 16.83 22.05
C GLU A 849 1.47 16.42 20.91
N ILE A 850 1.46 17.14 19.79
CA ILE A 850 2.41 16.90 18.69
C ILE A 850 3.80 17.46 19.03
N LYS A 851 3.88 18.55 19.80
CA LYS A 851 5.16 19.20 20.13
C LYS A 851 6.02 18.41 21.13
N SER A 852 5.41 17.67 22.06
CA SER A 852 6.18 16.90 23.06
C SER A 852 6.84 15.64 22.49
N LEU A 853 6.30 15.07 21.41
CA LEU A 853 6.93 13.93 20.73
C LEU A 853 8.12 14.36 19.85
N VAL A 854 8.02 15.53 19.22
CA VAL A 854 9.02 16.02 18.25
C VAL A 854 10.23 16.71 18.91
N LEU A 855 10.04 17.50 19.98
CA LEU A 855 11.18 18.12 20.68
C LEU A 855 11.94 17.14 21.60
N GLY A 856 11.32 16.02 22.01
CA GLY A 856 11.94 15.08 22.96
C GLY A 856 13.01 14.16 22.37
N LEU A 857 13.16 14.12 21.04
CA LEU A 857 14.05 13.18 20.34
C LEU A 857 15.23 13.85 19.61
N MET A 858 15.25 15.18 19.49
CA MET A 858 16.33 15.89 18.78
C MET A 858 17.60 16.08 19.63
N ASP A 859 17.49 16.10 20.96
CA ASP A 859 18.61 16.48 21.87
C ASP A 859 19.50 15.31 22.35
N THR A 860 19.27 14.06 21.92
CA THR A 860 19.99 12.88 22.48
C THR A 860 20.79 12.04 21.47
N CYS A 861 20.88 12.44 20.20
CA CYS A 861 21.57 11.67 19.15
C CYS A 861 22.74 12.42 18.48
N PHE A 862 23.60 13.06 19.28
CA PHE A 862 24.85 13.69 18.81
C PHE A 862 26.10 13.08 19.50
N LEU A 863 26.55 11.89 19.07
CA LEU A 863 27.92 11.42 19.31
C LEU A 863 28.44 10.55 18.15
N ALA A 864 29.60 10.97 17.62
CA ALA A 864 30.54 10.22 16.77
C ALA A 864 30.02 9.57 15.45
N ALA A 865 30.36 10.21 14.32
CA ALA A 865 30.21 9.60 12.99
C ALA A 865 31.32 8.56 12.68
N PRO A 866 31.00 7.38 12.12
CA PRO A 866 31.98 6.50 11.49
C PRO A 866 32.27 6.97 10.05
N SER A 867 33.51 6.74 9.59
CA SER A 867 33.98 7.12 8.25
C SER A 867 33.34 6.30 7.12
N PRO A 868 33.14 6.87 5.92
CA PRO A 868 32.58 6.13 4.78
C PRO A 868 33.54 5.06 4.26
N VAL A 869 33.09 3.81 4.23
CA VAL A 869 33.79 2.72 3.53
C VAL A 869 33.40 2.75 2.06
N SER A 870 34.38 3.00 1.19
CA SER A 870 34.19 3.04 -0.26
C SER A 870 33.78 1.66 -0.81
N GLY A 871 32.55 1.53 -1.30
CA GLY A 871 32.04 0.33 -1.97
C GLY A 871 30.80 0.64 -2.80
N LEU A 872 30.75 0.13 -4.03
CA LEU A 872 29.67 0.44 -4.99
C LEU A 872 28.30 -0.05 -4.49
N GLY A 873 27.30 0.81 -4.64
CA GLY A 873 25.88 0.48 -4.53
C GLY A 873 25.09 1.65 -3.97
N GLN A 874 24.23 2.27 -4.79
CA GLN A 874 23.23 3.22 -4.29
C GLN A 874 22.43 2.55 -3.15
N PRO A 875 22.16 3.26 -2.03
CA PRO A 875 21.32 2.71 -0.98
C PRO A 875 19.93 2.41 -1.58
N PRO A 876 19.34 1.23 -1.33
CA PRO A 876 18.04 0.89 -1.91
C PRO A 876 16.98 1.85 -1.36
N CYS A 877 16.35 2.61 -2.26
CA CYS A 877 15.26 3.53 -1.91
C CYS A 877 14.19 2.81 -1.08
N THR A 878 13.90 3.34 0.11
CA THR A 878 13.02 2.70 1.09
C THR A 878 11.54 2.83 0.70
N ILE A 879 10.66 2.12 1.43
CA ILE A 879 9.22 2.30 1.27
C ILE A 879 8.77 3.72 1.62
N PHE A 880 9.48 4.38 2.54
CA PHE A 880 9.12 5.71 3.03
C PHE A 880 9.59 6.78 2.06
N MET A 881 10.80 6.70 1.50
CA MET A 881 11.26 7.64 0.48
C MET A 881 10.46 7.56 -0.82
N LYS A 882 10.10 6.36 -1.32
CA LYS A 882 9.13 6.23 -2.44
C LYS A 882 7.77 6.87 -2.14
N THR A 883 7.37 6.90 -0.87
CA THR A 883 6.12 7.52 -0.42
C THR A 883 6.26 9.04 -0.28
N VAL A 884 7.41 9.53 0.20
CA VAL A 884 7.77 10.97 0.24
C VAL A 884 7.77 11.57 -1.16
N GLU A 885 8.44 10.93 -2.13
CA GLU A 885 8.49 11.36 -3.53
C GLU A 885 7.07 11.55 -4.12
N PHE A 886 6.21 10.55 -3.93
CA PHE A 886 4.80 10.62 -4.34
C PHE A 886 4.05 11.76 -3.64
N LEU A 887 4.19 11.92 -2.33
CA LEU A 887 3.47 12.93 -1.55
C LEU A 887 3.93 14.35 -1.85
N MET A 888 5.23 14.55 -2.11
CA MET A 888 5.80 15.84 -2.49
C MET A 888 5.25 16.32 -3.83
N LYS A 889 5.13 15.42 -4.82
CA LYS A 889 4.50 15.73 -6.12
C LYS A 889 3.07 16.30 -6.01
N PHE A 890 2.34 15.93 -4.95
CA PHE A 890 0.96 16.39 -4.71
C PHE A 890 0.82 17.38 -3.54
N ASN A 891 1.93 17.96 -3.05
CA ASN A 891 1.95 18.93 -1.94
C ASN A 891 1.31 18.44 -0.62
N ALA A 892 1.33 17.12 -0.36
CA ALA A 892 0.70 16.50 0.81
C ALA A 892 1.58 16.56 2.08
N ILE A 893 2.04 17.77 2.44
CA ILE A 893 3.12 18.05 3.42
C ILE A 893 2.93 17.34 4.78
N GLN A 894 1.71 17.20 5.27
CA GLN A 894 1.45 16.51 6.56
C GLN A 894 1.92 15.05 6.54
N PHE A 895 1.60 14.30 5.48
CA PHE A 895 2.02 12.92 5.33
C PHE A 895 3.52 12.81 4.98
N VAL A 896 4.08 13.81 4.29
CA VAL A 896 5.53 13.88 4.02
C VAL A 896 6.32 13.85 5.32
N HIS A 897 5.98 14.70 6.29
CA HIS A 897 6.69 14.72 7.58
C HIS A 897 6.57 13.41 8.36
N MET A 898 5.43 12.72 8.26
CA MET A 898 5.27 11.39 8.86
C MET A 898 6.18 10.34 8.20
N ALA A 899 6.22 10.31 6.87
CA ALA A 899 7.08 9.38 6.14
C ALA A 899 8.57 9.68 6.36
N LEU A 900 8.98 10.96 6.41
CA LEU A 900 10.34 11.38 6.77
C LEU A 900 10.72 10.95 8.20
N ALA A 901 9.81 11.06 9.18
CA ALA A 901 10.08 10.59 10.54
C ALA A 901 10.36 9.09 10.59
N HIS A 902 9.61 8.27 9.83
CA HIS A 902 9.89 6.84 9.68
C HIS A 902 11.19 6.54 8.95
N GLU A 903 11.53 7.32 7.92
CA GLU A 903 12.80 7.15 7.20
C GLU A 903 13.99 7.25 8.16
N LEU A 904 14.00 8.32 8.97
CA LEU A 904 15.06 8.59 9.95
C LEU A 904 15.17 7.50 11.03
N LEU A 905 14.06 6.87 11.41
CA LEU A 905 14.05 5.72 12.33
C LEU A 905 14.47 4.39 11.67
N SER A 906 14.31 4.26 10.35
CA SER A 906 14.51 3.00 9.62
C SER A 906 15.94 2.79 9.11
N PHE A 907 16.72 3.87 8.96
CA PHE A 907 17.94 3.85 8.18
C PHE A 907 19.21 3.83 9.04
N GLN A 908 20.00 2.75 8.93
CA GLN A 908 21.20 2.50 9.76
C GLN A 908 22.47 3.27 9.32
N GLY A 909 22.38 4.15 8.32
CA GLY A 909 23.51 4.92 7.77
C GLY A 909 23.36 6.45 7.80
N GLY A 910 22.40 6.98 8.56
CA GLY A 910 22.06 8.41 8.58
C GLY A 910 21.18 8.87 7.39
N PRO A 911 20.51 10.04 7.49
CA PRO A 911 19.61 10.56 6.47
C PRO A 911 20.26 10.68 5.08
N SER A 912 19.52 10.32 4.04
CA SER A 912 19.95 10.35 2.63
C SER A 912 19.94 11.76 2.02
N CYS A 913 20.56 11.92 0.85
CA CYS A 913 20.47 13.16 0.07
C CYS A 913 19.00 13.54 -0.22
N GLU A 914 18.22 12.59 -0.74
CA GLU A 914 16.80 12.76 -1.06
C GLU A 914 15.93 13.09 0.18
N TYR A 915 16.27 12.56 1.36
CA TYR A 915 15.62 12.95 2.63
C TYR A 915 15.81 14.46 2.90
N TYR A 916 17.04 14.96 2.75
CA TYR A 916 17.35 16.38 2.97
C TYR A 916 16.76 17.29 1.89
N LEU A 917 16.69 16.84 0.64
CA LEU A 917 16.00 17.55 -0.45
C LEU A 917 14.51 17.71 -0.17
N ALA A 918 13.81 16.63 0.19
CA ALA A 918 12.41 16.69 0.55
C ALA A 918 12.17 17.59 1.78
N LEU A 919 13.03 17.48 2.80
CA LEU A 919 12.95 18.35 3.98
C LEU A 919 13.18 19.82 3.62
N ALA A 920 14.20 20.13 2.80
CA ALA A 920 14.48 21.49 2.32
C ALA A 920 13.29 22.08 1.54
N GLN A 921 12.68 21.32 0.62
CA GLN A 921 11.46 21.73 -0.07
C GLN A 921 10.32 22.03 0.91
N THR A 922 10.05 21.19 1.91
CA THR A 922 9.01 21.48 2.92
C THR A 922 9.34 22.70 3.79
N CYS A 923 10.62 23.01 4.03
CA CYS A 923 11.06 24.22 4.72
C CYS A 923 10.89 25.47 3.83
N LEU A 924 11.16 25.40 2.53
CA LEU A 924 10.89 26.47 1.56
C LEU A 924 9.40 26.82 1.50
N LEU A 925 8.52 25.81 1.47
CA LEU A 925 7.06 26.01 1.49
C LEU A 925 6.56 26.67 2.78
N LYS A 926 7.28 26.51 3.90
CA LYS A 926 7.01 27.17 5.19
C LYS A 926 7.79 28.47 5.41
N GLU A 927 8.55 28.92 4.40
CA GLU A 927 9.45 30.09 4.45
C GLU A 927 10.53 30.02 5.57
N ASP A 928 10.86 28.82 6.06
CA ASP A 928 11.90 28.58 7.07
C ASP A 928 13.28 28.46 6.40
N PHE A 929 13.81 29.61 5.98
CA PHE A 929 15.07 29.69 5.22
C PHE A 929 16.29 29.18 6.00
N SER A 930 16.30 29.27 7.34
CA SER A 930 17.45 28.84 8.14
C SER A 930 17.60 27.32 8.15
N LYS A 931 16.53 26.58 8.46
CA LYS A 931 16.56 25.10 8.40
C LYS A 931 16.74 24.59 6.99
N CYS A 932 16.18 25.29 5.99
CA CYS A 932 16.42 24.96 4.58
C CYS A 932 17.91 25.02 4.23
N GLN A 933 18.62 26.06 4.68
CA GLN A 933 20.05 26.21 4.45
C GLN A 933 20.87 25.09 5.11
N GLU A 934 20.53 24.71 6.34
CA GLU A 934 21.15 23.58 7.05
C GLU A 934 20.94 22.26 6.30
N CYS A 935 19.70 21.95 5.88
CA CYS A 935 19.38 20.73 5.14
C CYS A 935 20.13 20.65 3.81
N LEU A 936 20.18 21.74 3.04
CA LEU A 936 20.91 21.78 1.77
C LEU A 936 22.43 21.71 1.96
N CYS A 937 22.96 22.23 3.07
CA CYS A 937 24.37 22.06 3.42
C CYS A 937 24.72 20.59 3.71
N GLU A 938 23.86 19.83 4.38
CA GLU A 938 24.07 18.39 4.58
C GLU A 938 23.86 17.59 3.28
N ALA A 939 22.87 17.93 2.45
CA ALA A 939 22.67 17.31 1.14
C ALA A 939 23.92 17.45 0.23
N VAL A 940 24.53 18.64 0.16
CA VAL A 940 25.77 18.88 -0.59
C VAL A 940 26.96 18.07 -0.05
N ARG A 941 26.99 17.77 1.26
CA ARG A 941 28.06 16.94 1.86
C ARG A 941 27.91 15.46 1.49
N ILE A 942 26.69 14.98 1.30
CA ILE A 942 26.39 13.58 0.95
C ILE A 942 26.59 13.34 -0.55
N GLU A 943 25.94 14.14 -1.40
CA GLU A 943 26.02 14.01 -2.87
C GLU A 943 26.35 15.36 -3.54
N PRO A 944 27.63 15.76 -3.60
CA PRO A 944 28.03 17.04 -4.20
C PRO A 944 27.84 17.14 -5.72
N MET A 945 27.45 16.03 -6.37
CA MET A 945 27.21 15.92 -7.82
C MET A 945 25.71 15.86 -8.19
N ASN A 946 24.79 15.84 -7.22
CA ASN A 946 23.36 15.77 -7.49
C ASN A 946 22.85 17.17 -7.92
N PRO A 947 22.31 17.34 -9.15
CA PRO A 947 21.95 18.64 -9.70
C PRO A 947 20.77 19.29 -8.96
N ASN A 948 19.84 18.49 -8.41
CA ASN A 948 18.67 18.99 -7.68
C ASN A 948 19.08 19.76 -6.41
N VAL A 949 20.17 19.36 -5.75
CA VAL A 949 20.71 20.05 -4.57
C VAL A 949 21.20 21.45 -4.91
N TRP A 950 21.92 21.59 -6.04
CA TRP A 950 22.43 22.88 -6.49
C TRP A 950 21.31 23.79 -7.03
N ALA A 951 20.30 23.22 -7.68
CA ALA A 951 19.10 23.95 -8.10
C ALA A 951 18.33 24.54 -6.90
N GLN A 952 18.03 23.73 -5.88
CA GLN A 952 17.32 24.18 -4.68
C GLN A 952 18.15 25.17 -3.86
N LYS A 953 19.47 24.99 -3.78
CA LYS A 953 20.36 25.94 -3.11
C LYS A 953 20.43 27.28 -3.83
N GLY A 954 20.52 27.28 -5.17
CA GLY A 954 20.40 28.50 -5.98
C GLY A 954 19.07 29.21 -5.76
N HIS A 955 17.98 28.44 -5.64
CA HIS A 955 16.65 28.98 -5.34
C HIS A 955 16.54 29.61 -3.95
N LEU A 956 17.09 28.96 -2.92
CA LEU A 956 17.17 29.53 -1.57
C LEU A 956 17.96 30.84 -1.55
N CYS A 957 19.15 30.89 -2.17
CA CYS A 957 19.95 32.11 -2.26
C CYS A 957 19.22 33.22 -3.04
N TYR A 958 18.51 32.89 -4.12
CA TYR A 958 17.68 33.84 -4.86
C TYR A 958 16.57 34.43 -4.00
N LEU A 959 15.86 33.61 -3.21
CA LEU A 959 14.82 34.08 -2.27
C LEU A 959 15.41 34.95 -1.14
N GLN A 960 16.63 34.64 -0.68
CA GLN A 960 17.40 35.46 0.27
C GLN A 960 17.99 36.74 -0.35
N ARG A 961 17.89 36.93 -1.68
CA ARG A 961 18.51 38.00 -2.48
C ARG A 961 20.05 37.99 -2.51
N ASP A 962 20.68 36.85 -2.25
CA ASP A 962 22.10 36.63 -2.56
C ASP A 962 22.23 36.15 -4.02
N PHE A 963 22.16 37.11 -4.94
CA PHE A 963 22.24 36.84 -6.37
C PHE A 963 23.61 36.28 -6.80
N GLY A 964 24.68 36.66 -6.10
CA GLY A 964 26.05 36.24 -6.42
C GLY A 964 26.30 34.75 -6.16
N GLU A 965 25.83 34.23 -5.02
CA GLU A 965 25.86 32.78 -4.76
C GLU A 965 24.77 32.02 -5.53
N ALA A 966 23.60 32.62 -5.75
CA ALA A 966 22.54 32.01 -6.57
C ALA A 966 23.01 31.75 -8.01
N LYS A 967 23.65 32.73 -8.67
CA LYS A 967 24.22 32.60 -10.02
C LYS A 967 25.18 31.41 -10.12
N LYS A 968 26.16 31.33 -9.21
CA LYS A 968 27.13 30.22 -9.15
C LYS A 968 26.47 28.86 -8.98
N CYS A 969 25.43 28.77 -8.16
CA CYS A 969 24.70 27.52 -7.94
C CYS A 969 23.91 27.09 -9.20
N TYR A 970 23.26 28.03 -9.89
CA TYR A 970 22.55 27.74 -11.14
C TYR A 970 23.49 27.41 -12.29
N GLU A 971 24.59 28.15 -12.49
CA GLU A 971 25.62 27.84 -13.49
C GLU A 971 26.23 26.45 -13.25
N ARG A 972 26.49 26.10 -11.98
CA ARG A 972 26.94 24.76 -11.60
C ARG A 972 25.89 23.68 -11.88
N THR A 973 24.60 23.99 -11.70
CA THR A 973 23.50 23.07 -12.01
C THR A 973 23.47 22.73 -13.50
N ILE A 974 23.57 23.75 -14.37
CA ILE A 974 23.60 23.61 -15.83
C ILE A 974 24.89 22.89 -16.31
N GLY A 975 25.95 22.90 -15.50
CA GLY A 975 27.22 22.22 -15.80
C GLY A 975 27.24 20.70 -15.55
N PHE A 976 26.17 20.10 -15.02
CA PHE A 976 26.08 18.65 -14.83
C PHE A 976 25.63 17.91 -16.10
N VAL A 977 25.85 16.60 -16.13
CA VAL A 977 25.48 15.71 -17.26
C VAL A 977 24.02 15.27 -17.18
N GLU A 978 23.47 15.18 -15.97
CA GLU A 978 22.07 14.90 -15.71
C GLU A 978 21.36 16.22 -15.40
N ASP A 979 20.22 16.46 -16.05
CA ASP A 979 19.38 17.62 -15.80
C ASP A 979 18.71 17.54 -14.43
N ALA A 980 18.55 18.70 -13.76
CA ALA A 980 17.68 18.79 -12.58
C ALA A 980 16.19 18.60 -12.97
N ALA A 981 15.35 18.23 -12.01
CA ALA A 981 13.91 18.12 -12.24
C ALA A 981 13.28 19.46 -12.72
N ASP A 982 13.81 20.58 -12.23
CA ASP A 982 13.22 21.93 -12.34
C ASP A 982 14.04 22.89 -13.22
N MET A 983 14.66 22.38 -14.31
CA MET A 983 15.56 23.18 -15.17
C MET A 983 14.93 24.46 -15.76
N HIS A 984 13.63 24.47 -16.03
CA HIS A 984 12.91 25.69 -16.49
C HIS A 984 13.13 26.87 -15.52
N PHE A 985 12.97 26.60 -14.23
CA PHE A 985 13.14 27.60 -13.18
C PHE A 985 14.60 28.01 -13.00
N VAL A 986 15.54 27.07 -13.13
CA VAL A 986 16.97 27.36 -13.10
C VAL A 986 17.35 28.37 -14.19
N TYR A 987 16.94 28.14 -15.44
CA TYR A 987 17.22 29.10 -16.52
C TYR A 987 16.49 30.44 -16.33
N LEU A 988 15.21 30.43 -15.93
CA LEU A 988 14.43 31.65 -15.75
C LEU A 988 15.00 32.54 -14.63
N ARG A 989 15.44 31.94 -13.52
CA ARG A 989 16.07 32.68 -12.40
C ARG A 989 17.50 33.13 -12.74
N LEU A 990 18.31 32.30 -13.40
CA LEU A 990 19.64 32.69 -13.84
C LEU A 990 19.58 33.85 -14.86
N GLY A 991 18.68 33.78 -15.84
CA GLY A 991 18.45 34.86 -16.81
C GLY A 991 18.02 36.17 -16.14
N SER A 992 17.17 36.09 -15.10
CA SER A 992 16.75 37.25 -14.30
C SER A 992 17.92 37.90 -13.58
N ILE A 993 18.81 37.10 -12.96
CA ILE A 993 20.02 37.61 -12.30
C ILE A 993 20.94 38.30 -13.32
N CYS A 994 21.19 37.68 -14.48
CA CYS A 994 22.01 38.28 -15.53
C CYS A 994 21.42 39.61 -16.06
N LEU A 995 20.08 39.77 -16.11
CA LEU A 995 19.45 41.04 -16.46
C LEU A 995 19.67 42.13 -15.38
N GLU A 996 19.56 41.79 -14.10
CA GLU A 996 19.81 42.70 -12.98
C GLU A 996 21.28 43.13 -12.89
N GLU A 997 22.21 42.20 -13.14
CA GLU A 997 23.67 42.46 -13.24
C GLU A 997 24.08 43.19 -14.53
N LYS A 998 23.14 43.42 -15.47
CA LYS A 998 23.32 44.07 -16.78
C LYS A 998 24.19 43.29 -17.78
N GLU A 999 24.34 41.99 -17.57
CA GLU A 999 25.05 41.07 -18.48
C GLU A 999 24.11 40.59 -19.60
N PHE A 1000 23.55 41.53 -20.37
CA PHE A 1000 22.47 41.29 -21.33
C PHE A 1000 22.82 40.21 -22.38
N GLY A 1001 24.09 40.09 -22.78
CA GLY A 1001 24.55 39.05 -23.69
C GLY A 1001 24.44 37.63 -23.12
N GLN A 1002 24.79 37.43 -21.85
CA GLN A 1002 24.62 36.13 -21.17
C GLN A 1002 23.13 35.87 -20.91
N ALA A 1003 22.37 36.90 -20.47
CA ALA A 1003 20.93 36.81 -20.26
C ALA A 1003 20.18 36.33 -21.52
N LYS A 1004 20.47 36.92 -22.69
CA LYS A 1004 19.91 36.51 -23.99
C LYS A 1004 20.17 35.03 -24.27
N GLN A 1005 21.40 34.55 -24.05
CA GLN A 1005 21.76 33.15 -24.29
C GLN A 1005 21.02 32.19 -23.34
N THR A 1006 20.99 32.51 -22.03
CA THR A 1006 20.28 31.70 -21.02
C THR A 1006 18.78 31.62 -21.30
N TYR A 1007 18.13 32.74 -21.64
CA TYR A 1007 16.71 32.72 -21.98
C TYR A 1007 16.42 32.02 -23.31
N LEU A 1008 17.32 32.09 -24.31
CA LEU A 1008 17.16 31.31 -25.55
C LEU A 1008 17.35 29.79 -25.32
N LEU A 1009 18.18 29.39 -24.35
CA LEU A 1009 18.24 27.98 -23.90
C LEU A 1009 16.93 27.57 -23.23
N ALA A 1010 16.38 28.42 -22.34
CA ALA A 1010 15.06 28.19 -21.75
C ALA A 1010 13.96 28.03 -22.83
N CYS A 1011 13.93 28.90 -23.83
CA CYS A 1011 12.94 28.84 -24.91
C CYS A 1011 13.05 27.58 -25.77
N LYS A 1012 14.24 26.98 -25.92
CA LYS A 1012 14.43 25.71 -26.63
C LYS A 1012 13.88 24.51 -25.87
N ASN A 1013 13.96 24.52 -24.54
CA ASN A 1013 13.51 23.42 -23.70
C ASN A 1013 12.04 23.55 -23.30
N SER A 1014 11.62 24.76 -22.90
CA SER A 1014 10.33 25.05 -22.27
C SER A 1014 9.95 26.53 -22.44
N ALA A 1015 9.55 26.93 -23.64
CA ALA A 1015 9.12 28.30 -23.94
C ALA A 1015 7.92 28.76 -23.10
N SER A 1016 8.07 29.89 -22.41
CA SER A 1016 7.00 30.60 -21.71
C SER A 1016 6.98 32.10 -22.07
N CYS A 1017 5.90 32.79 -21.67
CA CYS A 1017 5.82 34.25 -21.82
C CYS A 1017 6.99 34.95 -21.10
N LEU A 1018 7.38 34.48 -19.91
CA LEU A 1018 8.48 35.07 -19.16
C LEU A 1018 9.86 34.79 -19.79
N THR A 1019 10.08 33.61 -20.41
CA THR A 1019 11.35 33.35 -21.10
C THR A 1019 11.52 34.23 -22.33
N TRP A 1020 10.47 34.37 -23.14
CA TRP A 1020 10.49 35.26 -24.32
C TRP A 1020 10.55 36.74 -23.96
N LEU A 1021 9.85 37.17 -22.91
CA LEU A 1021 10.02 38.50 -22.32
C LEU A 1021 11.48 38.74 -21.90
N GLY A 1022 12.13 37.76 -21.26
CA GLY A 1022 13.55 37.82 -20.91
C GLY A 1022 14.48 38.02 -22.12
N VAL A 1023 14.24 37.30 -23.22
CA VAL A 1023 14.94 37.53 -24.50
C VAL A 1023 14.69 38.95 -25.02
N GLY A 1024 13.43 39.38 -25.07
CA GLY A 1024 13.03 40.70 -25.57
C GLY A 1024 13.64 41.86 -24.79
N ILE A 1025 13.69 41.76 -23.45
CA ILE A 1025 14.37 42.73 -22.58
C ILE A 1025 15.87 42.75 -22.88
N ALA A 1026 16.51 41.58 -22.98
CA ALA A 1026 17.94 41.50 -23.27
C ALA A 1026 18.29 42.13 -24.63
N CYS A 1027 17.54 41.80 -25.69
CA CYS A 1027 17.72 42.38 -27.02
C CYS A 1027 17.46 43.90 -27.04
N TYR A 1028 16.39 44.39 -26.39
CA TYR A 1028 16.12 45.83 -26.29
C TYR A 1028 17.25 46.60 -25.57
N ARG A 1029 17.85 45.99 -24.53
CA ARG A 1029 19.00 46.57 -23.81
C ARG A 1029 20.33 46.46 -24.58
N LEU A 1030 20.44 45.53 -25.53
CA LEU A 1030 21.53 45.41 -26.51
C LEU A 1030 21.34 46.27 -27.78
N GLU A 1031 20.23 47.00 -27.87
CA GLU A 1031 19.80 47.79 -29.05
C GLU A 1031 19.47 46.97 -30.32
N GLU A 1032 19.30 45.65 -30.16
CA GLU A 1032 18.84 44.70 -31.20
C GLU A 1032 17.32 44.80 -31.38
N MET A 1033 16.86 45.89 -32.01
CA MET A 1033 15.43 46.26 -32.03
C MET A 1033 14.50 45.26 -32.72
N MET A 1034 14.94 44.61 -33.82
CA MET A 1034 14.10 43.66 -34.55
C MET A 1034 13.94 42.36 -33.76
N GLU A 1035 15.05 41.82 -33.26
CA GLU A 1035 15.07 40.62 -32.42
C GLU A 1035 14.29 40.83 -31.10
N ALA A 1036 14.32 42.05 -30.55
CA ALA A 1036 13.51 42.41 -29.40
C ALA A 1036 12.01 42.44 -29.72
N GLU A 1037 11.62 42.95 -30.89
CA GLU A 1037 10.23 42.98 -31.34
C GLU A 1037 9.71 41.56 -31.62
N ASP A 1038 10.47 40.74 -32.34
CA ASP A 1038 10.16 39.34 -32.61
C ASP A 1038 9.93 38.57 -31.29
N ALA A 1039 10.89 38.65 -30.35
CA ALA A 1039 10.79 37.98 -29.05
C ALA A 1039 9.60 38.46 -28.20
N LEU A 1040 9.29 39.76 -28.20
CA LEU A 1040 8.12 40.28 -27.48
C LEU A 1040 6.81 39.95 -28.18
N SER A 1041 6.82 39.81 -29.51
CA SER A 1041 5.65 39.34 -30.26
C SER A 1041 5.32 37.89 -29.88
N GLU A 1042 6.32 37.00 -29.79
CA GLU A 1042 6.17 35.64 -29.28
C GLU A 1042 5.71 35.61 -27.81
N ALA A 1043 6.28 36.46 -26.95
CA ALA A 1043 5.80 36.59 -25.56
C ALA A 1043 4.30 36.98 -25.49
N ASN A 1044 3.86 37.85 -26.40
CA ASN A 1044 2.47 38.30 -26.53
C ASN A 1044 1.54 37.24 -27.13
N THR A 1045 2.03 36.36 -28.03
CA THR A 1045 1.22 35.22 -28.54
C THR A 1045 0.91 34.23 -27.43
N LEU A 1046 1.88 33.95 -26.54
CA LEU A 1046 1.73 33.02 -25.41
C LEU A 1046 0.87 33.60 -24.28
N ASN A 1047 1.02 34.89 -23.94
CA ASN A 1047 0.18 35.56 -22.95
C ASN A 1047 0.03 37.07 -23.24
N ASN A 1048 -1.08 37.42 -23.89
CA ASN A 1048 -1.44 38.81 -24.21
C ASN A 1048 -1.90 39.66 -23.00
N THR A 1049 -1.98 39.09 -21.79
CA THR A 1049 -2.37 39.81 -20.57
C THR A 1049 -1.16 40.32 -19.77
N ASN A 1050 0.07 39.96 -20.16
CA ASN A 1050 1.27 40.43 -19.48
C ASN A 1050 1.55 41.91 -19.80
N ALA A 1051 1.38 42.77 -18.80
CA ALA A 1051 1.55 44.22 -18.94
C ALA A 1051 3.00 44.65 -19.24
N GLU A 1052 4.01 43.86 -18.84
CA GLU A 1052 5.43 44.17 -19.10
C GLU A 1052 5.77 44.01 -20.58
N VAL A 1053 5.23 42.97 -21.24
CA VAL A 1053 5.38 42.76 -22.70
C VAL A 1053 4.85 43.97 -23.46
N TRP A 1054 3.65 44.45 -23.14
CA TRP A 1054 3.08 45.66 -23.73
C TRP A 1054 3.89 46.92 -23.41
N GLY A 1055 4.50 47.01 -22.23
CA GLY A 1055 5.37 48.11 -21.84
C GLY A 1055 6.64 48.18 -22.70
N TYR A 1056 7.31 47.05 -22.92
CA TYR A 1056 8.49 46.98 -23.80
C TYR A 1056 8.12 47.14 -25.29
N LEU A 1057 7.00 46.59 -25.76
CA LEU A 1057 6.48 46.88 -27.11
C LEU A 1057 6.21 48.38 -27.29
N THR A 1058 5.68 49.05 -26.28
CA THR A 1058 5.51 50.53 -26.31
C THR A 1058 6.85 51.23 -26.51
N LEU A 1059 7.90 50.84 -25.79
CA LEU A 1059 9.25 51.42 -25.95
C LEU A 1059 9.83 51.18 -27.35
N ILE A 1060 9.62 50.00 -27.93
CA ILE A 1060 10.06 49.69 -29.31
C ILE A 1060 9.29 50.52 -30.33
N CYS A 1061 7.96 50.60 -30.24
CA CYS A 1061 7.16 51.43 -31.14
C CYS A 1061 7.53 52.92 -31.05
N LEU A 1062 7.80 53.44 -29.84
CA LEU A 1062 8.30 54.79 -29.61
C LEU A 1062 9.66 55.02 -30.29
N ARG A 1063 10.66 54.17 -30.03
CA ARG A 1063 12.00 54.27 -30.65
C ARG A 1063 11.94 54.10 -32.18
N GLY A 1064 11.02 53.27 -32.68
CA GLY A 1064 10.79 53.04 -34.11
C GLY A 1064 9.93 54.11 -34.81
N GLY A 1065 9.46 55.15 -34.12
CA GLY A 1065 8.66 56.23 -34.73
C GLY A 1065 7.20 55.87 -35.06
N ARG A 1066 6.71 54.70 -34.64
CA ARG A 1066 5.37 54.19 -34.98
C ARG A 1066 4.32 54.74 -34.02
N GLN A 1067 3.86 55.96 -34.30
CA GLN A 1067 3.00 56.74 -33.39
C GLN A 1067 1.71 56.01 -32.97
N LEU A 1068 0.92 55.54 -33.94
CA LEU A 1068 -0.37 54.89 -33.67
C LEU A 1068 -0.22 53.58 -32.88
N GLU A 1069 0.81 52.79 -33.18
CA GLU A 1069 1.09 51.53 -32.49
C GLU A 1069 1.59 51.78 -31.06
N ALA A 1070 2.45 52.80 -30.86
CA ALA A 1070 2.91 53.20 -29.54
C ALA A 1070 1.74 53.61 -28.62
N GLU A 1071 0.77 54.38 -29.12
CA GLU A 1071 -0.42 54.76 -28.34
C GLU A 1071 -1.31 53.56 -27.99
N GLN A 1072 -1.47 52.61 -28.92
CA GLN A 1072 -2.23 51.39 -28.68
C GLN A 1072 -1.55 50.50 -27.63
N CYS A 1073 -0.25 50.21 -27.79
CA CYS A 1073 0.54 49.45 -26.84
C CYS A 1073 0.55 50.10 -25.46
N TYR A 1074 0.69 51.43 -25.38
CA TYR A 1074 0.62 52.16 -24.12
C TYR A 1074 -0.76 52.04 -23.46
N LYS A 1075 -1.84 52.16 -24.24
CA LYS A 1075 -3.22 51.98 -23.74
C LYS A 1075 -3.44 50.58 -23.17
N TYR A 1076 -2.90 49.53 -23.79
CA TYR A 1076 -2.93 48.17 -23.23
C TYR A 1076 -2.06 48.03 -21.98
N THR A 1077 -0.86 48.61 -21.96
CA THR A 1077 0.04 48.65 -20.78
C THR A 1077 -0.65 49.24 -19.55
N VAL A 1078 -1.36 50.37 -19.72
CA VAL A 1078 -2.14 51.02 -18.66
C VAL A 1078 -3.39 50.21 -18.30
N LYS A 1079 -4.10 49.65 -19.28
CA LYS A 1079 -5.32 48.83 -19.06
C LYS A 1079 -5.04 47.55 -18.28
N LEU A 1080 -3.90 46.90 -18.52
CA LEU A 1080 -3.48 45.68 -17.84
C LEU A 1080 -2.79 45.95 -16.50
N GLY A 1081 -2.47 47.22 -16.20
CA GLY A 1081 -1.96 47.65 -14.90
C GLY A 1081 -0.51 47.26 -14.65
N LEU A 1082 0.40 47.68 -15.54
CA LEU A 1082 1.85 47.53 -15.35
C LEU A 1082 2.28 48.00 -13.94
N ARG A 1083 2.96 47.11 -13.21
CA ARG A 1083 3.43 47.37 -11.83
C ARG A 1083 4.87 47.89 -11.75
N ASP A 1084 5.66 47.76 -12.80
CA ASP A 1084 7.04 48.24 -12.80
C ASP A 1084 7.11 49.76 -12.97
N ASP A 1085 7.32 50.46 -11.84
CA ASP A 1085 7.53 51.90 -11.77
C ASP A 1085 8.83 52.38 -12.47
N ALA A 1086 9.81 51.51 -12.71
CA ALA A 1086 11.00 51.85 -13.50
C ALA A 1086 10.66 51.86 -14.99
N LEU A 1087 10.02 50.80 -15.51
CA LEU A 1087 9.55 50.74 -16.89
C LEU A 1087 8.52 51.83 -17.21
N LEU A 1088 7.58 52.11 -16.31
CA LEU A 1088 6.61 53.22 -16.47
C LEU A 1088 7.30 54.59 -16.55
N ARG A 1089 8.39 54.81 -15.82
CA ARG A 1089 9.19 56.04 -15.94
C ARG A 1089 9.95 56.09 -17.25
N GLU A 1090 10.60 55.00 -17.66
CA GLU A 1090 11.31 54.94 -18.95
C GLU A 1090 10.37 55.23 -20.13
N ILE A 1091 9.15 54.70 -20.11
CA ILE A 1091 8.11 54.99 -21.11
C ILE A 1091 7.74 56.48 -21.11
N ARG A 1092 7.43 57.06 -19.95
CA ARG A 1092 7.03 58.48 -19.84
C ARG A 1092 8.14 59.44 -20.26
N ASP A 1093 9.38 59.18 -19.85
CA ASP A 1093 10.54 59.99 -20.22
C ASP A 1093 10.82 59.90 -21.73
N THR A 1094 10.57 58.74 -22.34
CA THR A 1094 10.69 58.53 -23.80
C THR A 1094 9.57 59.24 -24.56
N GLN A 1095 8.32 59.16 -24.08
CA GLN A 1095 7.17 59.91 -24.62
C GLN A 1095 7.41 61.43 -24.56
N GLN A 1096 7.90 61.95 -23.43
CA GLN A 1096 8.23 63.38 -23.28
C GLN A 1096 9.35 63.83 -24.23
N ARG A 1097 10.37 62.98 -24.46
CA ARG A 1097 11.48 63.28 -25.37
C ARG A 1097 11.06 63.30 -26.84
N LEU A 1098 10.14 62.42 -27.23
CA LEU A 1098 9.72 62.26 -28.63
C LEU A 1098 8.46 63.06 -28.99
N GLY A 1099 7.66 63.48 -28.00
CA GLY A 1099 6.47 64.32 -28.20
C GLY A 1099 5.22 63.60 -28.72
N PHE A 1100 5.19 62.26 -28.71
CA PHE A 1100 4.03 61.45 -29.12
C PHE A 1100 3.92 60.15 -28.29
N GLY A 1101 2.84 59.39 -28.50
CA GLY A 1101 2.67 58.06 -27.88
C GLY A 1101 1.94 58.05 -26.54
N ASN A 1102 1.58 59.22 -26.01
CA ASN A 1102 0.67 59.38 -24.87
C ASN A 1102 -0.67 59.94 -25.38
N PRO A 1103 -1.80 59.22 -25.27
CA PRO A 1103 -3.11 59.60 -25.84
C PRO A 1103 -3.79 60.80 -25.14
N ALA A 1104 -3.04 61.58 -24.34
CA ALA A 1104 -3.46 62.83 -23.73
C ALA A 1104 -2.89 64.08 -24.45
N PHE A 1105 -2.15 63.89 -25.54
CA PHE A 1105 -1.59 64.94 -26.41
C PHE A 1105 -2.32 65.02 -27.75
#